data_AF-A0A1Y1I5M0-F1
#
_entry.id   AF-A0A1Y1I5M0-F1
#
_cell.length_a   1.000
_cell.length_b   1.000
_cell.length_c   1.000
_cell.angle_alpha   90.00
_cell.angle_beta   90.00
_cell.angle_gamma   90.00
#
_symmetry.space_group_name_H-M   'P 1'
#
loop_
_entity.id
_entity.type
_entity.pdbx_description
1 polymer ?
#
loop_
_entity_poly.entity_id
_entity_poly.type
_entity_poly.pdbx_seq_one_letter_code
_entity_poly.pdbx_strand_id
1 'polypeptide(L)'
;MALGFGGESFLSNYSQLLGGLCSLSELRGASQAAQDLAIMQADHGCFPWQDCNVIGDGFATKLRAVCSHDRTIYILDYRYKCVGCPKAQGSKNRCFSSAHPKVLADLPPFIQRQYVEQFLVTHRGALDRVLYNLVRGLTIAGVAFALCARLIKESHALQFYACKETYLLYHEALQKSERSSIRNFFKPSNPASVGPSSTQGADPSPPQPAQITPIPDFGEFESGTGYRSYVPSTGYLTSVYLAEFESRKQWIHQQLVHVDGRYVKLDHTFKVCKMIRTADGKRAFLGVMTVMNEYGQIVFQKMTQTTSLDEVSGDFQKIRARYAAHGFQPMEIAWVDNPRTTSAKVKASLGVDLVLNDPLHALMLVSRTIPDDHSLKGLLMTRMSQAMFKTVEGDKALLVDYLRRSGLSEGDIVRKPAAYFKRHCRRVIPTATELVTRLDQVFQGLQYAYDTATGVTLFNKATTQAFINVLKLAEDGLLSDPLPVQEMFIQTGTWGGGIPRYTAIRGSSQLEGYHRHLALVLSGANNSPQLAHAQLSDHKVDWNRRAAIAKRGQRDYLISDLRRIERIKAASARLNMSDPYPEYVVLSFESNELFGCDGVLAGLDGDAVSSFEALREAELPEVVDDGGASLLEVDFDETKEPVVARFNPHAPPIEVPVATPTPTPSGATWPAELVPPRAAVTPSAVPRPGAQLRNTSGSLGGERFERFGVSAESTNISAFRTRQLLREALVRISKSEKFGCFAPLVSLVPPP
;
A
#
# COMPACT_ATOMS: atom_id res chain seq x y z
N MET A 1 -31.74 12.72 -1.72
CA MET A 1 -32.85 12.96 -2.67
C MET A 1 -32.56 12.23 -3.96
N ALA A 2 -33.19 11.08 -4.17
CA ALA A 2 -33.24 10.40 -5.46
C ALA A 2 -34.64 9.81 -5.57
N LEU A 3 -35.55 10.56 -6.20
CA LEU A 3 -36.78 10.02 -6.75
C LEU A 3 -36.65 10.10 -8.27
N GLY A 4 -36.92 8.97 -8.91
CA GLY A 4 -36.82 8.83 -10.34
C GLY A 4 -37.79 9.76 -11.06
N PHE A 5 -37.25 10.44 -12.07
CA PHE A 5 -38.03 10.93 -13.20
C PHE A 5 -37.20 10.73 -14.46
N GLY A 6 -37.78 10.00 -15.42
CA GLY A 6 -37.51 10.10 -16.86
C GLY A 6 -36.08 9.89 -17.36
N GLY A 7 -35.86 8.77 -18.05
CA GLY A 7 -34.62 8.34 -18.70
C GLY A 7 -34.06 9.23 -19.82
N GLU A 8 -34.39 10.52 -19.89
CA GLU A 8 -33.81 11.47 -20.86
C GLU A 8 -32.83 12.46 -20.21
N SER A 9 -32.89 12.66 -18.89
CA SER A 9 -32.07 13.67 -18.19
C SER A 9 -30.65 13.20 -17.83
N PHE A 10 -30.40 11.88 -17.79
CA PHE A 10 -29.11 11.29 -17.42
C PHE A 10 -28.02 11.47 -18.49
N LEU A 11 -28.41 11.59 -19.77
CA LEU A 11 -27.48 11.79 -20.89
C LEU A 11 -27.04 13.25 -21.06
N SER A 12 -27.81 14.22 -20.58
CA SER A 12 -27.48 15.65 -20.77
C SER A 12 -26.36 16.11 -19.82
N ASN A 13 -26.36 15.61 -18.58
CA ASN A 13 -25.37 15.98 -17.56
C ASN A 13 -23.99 15.35 -17.78
N TYR A 14 -23.88 14.29 -18.60
CA TYR A 14 -22.60 13.67 -18.96
C TYR A 14 -21.86 14.43 -20.07
N SER A 15 -22.55 15.31 -20.82
CA SER A 15 -21.94 16.11 -21.89
C SER A 15 -21.09 17.29 -21.40
N GLN A 16 -21.35 17.78 -20.17
CA GLN A 16 -20.61 18.92 -19.61
C GLN A 16 -19.25 18.53 -19.01
N LEU A 17 -19.03 17.24 -18.71
CA LEU A 17 -17.78 16.72 -18.12
C LEU A 17 -16.76 16.24 -19.18
N LEU A 18 -17.23 15.97 -20.40
CA LEU A 18 -16.38 15.72 -21.57
C LEU A 18 -16.30 16.99 -22.41
N GLY A 19 -15.40 17.89 -22.01
CA GLY A 19 -15.11 19.10 -22.77
C GLY A 19 -14.78 18.79 -24.24
N GLY A 20 -15.73 19.05 -25.13
CA GLY A 20 -15.49 19.53 -26.49
C GLY A 20 -14.98 18.55 -27.55
N LEU A 21 -15.07 17.23 -27.38
CA LEU A 21 -14.73 16.28 -28.45
C LEU A 21 -15.87 15.27 -28.66
N CYS A 22 -16.49 15.36 -29.84
CA CYS A 22 -17.66 14.63 -30.35
C CYS A 22 -19.03 15.26 -30.04
N SER A 23 -19.70 15.68 -31.11
CA SER A 23 -21.05 16.23 -31.07
C SER A 23 -22.08 15.12 -30.87
N LEU A 24 -23.09 15.35 -30.02
CA LEU A 24 -24.21 14.42 -29.79
C LEU A 24 -25.00 14.06 -31.07
N SER A 25 -24.83 14.82 -32.15
CA SER A 25 -25.37 14.52 -33.48
C SER A 25 -24.68 13.35 -34.19
N GLU A 26 -23.42 13.04 -33.88
CA GLU A 26 -22.69 11.91 -34.49
C GLU A 26 -23.00 10.57 -33.79
N LEU A 27 -23.52 10.61 -32.55
CA LEU A 27 -23.92 9.42 -31.77
C LEU A 27 -25.39 9.02 -31.96
N ARG A 28 -26.23 9.85 -32.60
CA ARG A 28 -27.66 9.55 -32.80
C ARG A 28 -27.99 8.74 -34.07
N GLY A 29 -26.99 8.38 -34.86
CA GLY A 29 -27.19 7.79 -36.19
C GLY A 29 -27.19 6.26 -36.29
N ALA A 30 -26.86 5.52 -35.24
CA ALA A 30 -26.85 4.06 -35.29
C ALA A 30 -27.33 3.51 -33.95
N SER A 31 -28.31 2.59 -33.98
CA SER A 31 -28.64 1.82 -32.78
C SER A 31 -27.35 1.16 -32.28
N GLN A 32 -27.15 1.12 -30.96
CA GLN A 32 -26.00 0.42 -30.34
C GLN A 32 -25.85 -1.01 -30.91
N ALA A 33 -26.98 -1.65 -31.23
CA ALA A 33 -27.04 -2.94 -31.92
C ALA A 33 -26.42 -2.93 -33.34
N ALA A 34 -26.55 -1.85 -34.10
CA ALA A 34 -25.94 -1.71 -35.44
C ALA A 34 -24.42 -1.44 -35.36
N GLN A 35 -23.94 -0.77 -34.32
CA GLN A 35 -22.50 -0.57 -34.08
C GLN A 35 -21.85 -1.85 -33.55
N ASP A 36 -22.52 -2.58 -32.66
CA ASP A 36 -22.06 -3.89 -32.17
C ASP A 36 -22.07 -4.96 -33.29
N LEU A 37 -23.00 -4.86 -34.27
CA LEU A 37 -23.05 -5.73 -35.45
C LEU A 37 -21.91 -5.47 -36.47
N ALA A 38 -21.47 -4.22 -36.62
CA ALA A 38 -20.45 -3.84 -37.59
C ALA A 38 -19.04 -4.34 -37.21
N ILE A 39 -18.81 -4.62 -35.92
CA ILE A 39 -17.48 -4.93 -35.37
C ILE A 39 -17.16 -6.43 -35.47
N MET A 40 -18.17 -7.31 -35.58
CA MET A 40 -17.99 -8.77 -35.77
C MET A 40 -17.57 -9.18 -37.20
N GLN A 41 -17.19 -8.23 -38.06
CA GLN A 41 -16.98 -8.44 -39.50
C GLN A 41 -15.62 -9.06 -39.91
N ALA A 42 -14.66 -9.25 -39.00
CA ALA A 42 -13.25 -9.38 -39.45
C ALA A 42 -12.62 -10.78 -39.50
N ASP A 43 -13.04 -11.83 -38.78
CA ASP A 43 -12.16 -13.02 -38.64
C ASP A 43 -12.79 -14.42 -38.68
N HIS A 44 -14.05 -14.52 -39.11
CA HIS A 44 -14.64 -15.82 -39.40
C HIS A 44 -15.16 -15.78 -40.82
N GLY A 45 -14.59 -16.59 -41.71
CA GLY A 45 -14.91 -16.69 -43.14
C GLY A 45 -16.36 -17.10 -43.45
N CYS A 46 -17.33 -16.36 -42.94
CA CYS A 46 -18.70 -16.31 -43.38
C CYS A 46 -18.88 -15.05 -44.23
N PHE A 47 -19.22 -15.32 -45.48
CA PHE A 47 -19.75 -14.52 -46.58
C PHE A 47 -20.56 -13.24 -46.22
N PRO A 48 -20.75 -12.32 -47.20
CA PRO A 48 -21.24 -10.96 -46.96
C PRO A 48 -22.61 -10.91 -46.29
N TRP A 49 -22.76 -9.93 -45.40
CA TRP A 49 -23.80 -9.73 -44.37
C TRP A 49 -25.22 -9.44 -44.87
N GLN A 50 -25.66 -10.01 -45.99
CA GLN A 50 -27.09 -10.03 -46.32
C GLN A 50 -27.86 -11.15 -45.58
N ASP A 51 -27.16 -12.07 -44.90
CA ASP A 51 -27.73 -13.26 -44.24
C ASP A 51 -27.28 -13.47 -42.77
N CYS A 52 -27.23 -12.42 -41.95
CA CYS A 52 -26.88 -12.61 -40.54
C CYS A 52 -28.06 -13.07 -39.68
N ASN A 53 -28.09 -14.39 -39.50
CA ASN A 53 -28.96 -15.18 -38.64
C ASN A 53 -28.77 -14.91 -37.13
N VAL A 54 -28.58 -13.67 -36.65
CA VAL A 54 -28.48 -13.37 -35.20
C VAL A 54 -29.52 -12.32 -34.81
N ILE A 55 -30.37 -12.66 -33.84
CA ILE A 55 -31.42 -11.78 -33.33
C ILE A 55 -31.26 -11.55 -31.82
N GLY A 56 -31.81 -10.45 -31.30
CA GLY A 56 -31.92 -10.23 -29.86
C GLY A 56 -32.91 -11.21 -29.20
N ASP A 57 -32.53 -11.77 -28.05
CA ASP A 57 -33.31 -12.72 -27.23
C ASP A 57 -33.65 -12.11 -25.84
N GLY A 58 -33.64 -10.77 -25.76
CA GLY A 58 -33.93 -9.99 -24.57
C GLY A 58 -32.80 -9.97 -23.53
N PHE A 59 -33.06 -9.35 -22.38
CA PHE A 59 -32.10 -9.29 -21.29
C PHE A 59 -31.94 -10.65 -20.59
N ALA A 60 -30.76 -10.89 -20.03
CA ALA A 60 -30.47 -12.08 -19.24
C ALA A 60 -31.34 -12.11 -17.98
N THR A 61 -31.90 -13.28 -17.70
CA THR A 61 -32.69 -13.52 -16.48
C THR A 61 -31.84 -13.61 -15.22
N LYS A 62 -30.53 -13.86 -15.37
CA LYS A 62 -29.57 -13.89 -14.28
C LYS A 62 -28.69 -12.64 -14.35
N LEU A 63 -28.78 -11.80 -13.32
CA LEU A 63 -27.90 -10.66 -13.13
C LEU A 63 -26.54 -11.12 -12.60
N ARG A 64 -25.47 -10.50 -13.07
CA ARG A 64 -24.14 -10.69 -12.49
C ARG A 64 -23.92 -9.67 -11.39
N ALA A 65 -23.71 -10.15 -10.16
CA ALA A 65 -23.36 -9.30 -9.04
C ALA A 65 -21.87 -8.92 -9.10
N VAL A 66 -21.59 -7.64 -8.90
CA VAL A 66 -20.28 -7.05 -8.73
C VAL A 66 -20.22 -6.49 -7.32
N CYS A 67 -19.27 -6.94 -6.51
CA CYS A 67 -19.01 -6.30 -5.23
C CYS A 67 -18.17 -5.03 -5.45
N SER A 68 -18.70 -3.88 -5.05
CA SER A 68 -17.96 -2.62 -4.90
C SER A 68 -17.68 -2.38 -3.41
N HIS A 69 -17.09 -1.24 -3.06
CA HIS A 69 -16.64 -0.96 -1.70
C HIS A 69 -17.76 -0.95 -0.65
N ASP A 70 -18.95 -0.43 -0.98
CA ASP A 70 -20.07 -0.22 -0.06
C ASP A 70 -21.38 -0.84 -0.55
N ARG A 71 -21.41 -1.39 -1.76
CA ARG A 71 -22.65 -1.82 -2.41
C ARG A 71 -22.42 -2.92 -3.44
N THR A 72 -23.53 -3.51 -3.85
CA THR A 72 -23.57 -4.45 -4.97
C THR A 72 -24.00 -3.70 -6.23
N ILE A 73 -23.20 -3.82 -7.29
CA ILE A 73 -23.56 -3.35 -8.63
C ILE A 73 -24.00 -4.57 -9.44
N TYR A 74 -25.07 -4.44 -10.22
CA TYR A 74 -25.57 -5.51 -11.07
C TYR A 74 -25.28 -5.22 -12.53
N ILE A 75 -24.62 -6.16 -13.20
CA ILE A 75 -24.44 -6.13 -14.65
C ILE A 75 -25.62 -6.88 -15.27
N LEU A 76 -26.36 -6.17 -16.11
CA LEU A 76 -27.47 -6.67 -16.89
C LEU A 76 -27.00 -6.93 -18.32
N ASP A 77 -26.89 -8.19 -18.70
CA ASP A 77 -26.44 -8.58 -20.03
C ASP A 77 -27.61 -8.66 -21.01
N TYR A 78 -27.40 -8.26 -22.26
CA TYR A 78 -28.32 -8.54 -23.35
C TYR A 78 -27.95 -9.88 -24.00
N ARG A 79 -28.95 -10.71 -24.34
CA ARG A 79 -28.74 -12.02 -24.97
C ARG A 79 -29.03 -11.94 -26.46
N TYR A 80 -28.20 -12.62 -27.23
CA TYR A 80 -28.33 -12.78 -28.67
C TYR A 80 -28.54 -14.25 -29.00
N LYS A 81 -29.32 -14.55 -30.03
CA LYS A 81 -29.65 -15.90 -30.48
C LYS A 81 -29.35 -16.07 -31.95
N CYS A 82 -28.68 -17.16 -32.31
CA CYS A 82 -28.48 -17.51 -33.72
C CYS A 82 -29.67 -18.31 -34.28
N VAL A 83 -30.30 -17.78 -35.33
CA VAL A 83 -31.49 -18.29 -36.04
C VAL A 83 -31.07 -18.89 -37.37
N GLY A 84 -30.41 -20.05 -37.38
CA GLY A 84 -30.09 -20.74 -38.65
C GLY A 84 -28.77 -21.51 -38.70
N CYS A 85 -27.98 -21.54 -37.62
CA CYS A 85 -26.74 -22.31 -37.60
C CYS A 85 -27.00 -23.84 -37.57
N PRO A 86 -26.52 -24.63 -38.56
CA PRO A 86 -26.72 -26.08 -38.61
C PRO A 86 -26.05 -26.80 -37.43
N LYS A 87 -24.90 -26.29 -36.94
CA LYS A 87 -24.19 -26.82 -35.75
C LYS A 87 -24.97 -26.64 -34.44
N ALA A 88 -26.06 -25.89 -34.44
CA ALA A 88 -26.84 -25.55 -33.25
C ALA A 88 -28.23 -26.21 -33.21
N GLN A 89 -28.53 -27.12 -34.16
CA GLN A 89 -29.75 -27.92 -34.12
C GLN A 89 -29.68 -28.94 -32.99
N GLY A 90 -30.43 -28.69 -31.90
CA GLY A 90 -30.64 -29.63 -30.80
C GLY A 90 -29.98 -29.29 -29.45
N SER A 91 -29.15 -28.25 -29.35
CA SER A 91 -28.45 -27.93 -28.09
C SER A 91 -28.83 -26.56 -27.48
N LYS A 92 -28.62 -26.42 -26.16
CA LYS A 92 -28.78 -25.20 -25.37
C LYS A 92 -27.80 -24.06 -25.76
N ASN A 93 -26.92 -24.28 -26.74
CA ASN A 93 -25.86 -23.36 -27.16
C ASN A 93 -26.26 -22.42 -28.32
N ARG A 94 -27.55 -22.04 -28.41
CA ARG A 94 -28.05 -21.11 -29.44
C ARG A 94 -27.98 -19.63 -29.04
N CYS A 95 -27.69 -19.33 -27.77
CA CYS A 95 -27.66 -17.97 -27.26
C CYS A 95 -26.29 -17.61 -26.68
N PHE A 96 -25.87 -16.36 -26.86
CA PHE A 96 -24.66 -15.80 -26.25
C PHE A 96 -24.97 -14.45 -25.59
N SER A 97 -24.21 -14.12 -24.55
CA SER A 97 -24.36 -12.88 -23.76
C SER A 97 -23.51 -11.74 -24.33
N SER A 98 -23.97 -10.50 -24.21
CA SER A 98 -23.19 -9.29 -24.49
C SER A 98 -21.91 -9.20 -23.65
N ALA A 99 -21.88 -9.81 -22.46
CA ALA A 99 -20.69 -9.89 -21.62
C ALA A 99 -19.85 -11.16 -21.86
N HIS A 100 -20.13 -11.92 -22.92
CA HIS A 100 -19.32 -13.07 -23.28
C HIS A 100 -17.89 -12.62 -23.63
N PRO A 101 -16.83 -13.30 -23.14
CA PRO A 101 -15.44 -12.84 -23.31
C PRO A 101 -15.04 -12.56 -24.77
N LYS A 102 -15.52 -13.37 -25.72
CA LYS A 102 -15.28 -13.13 -27.16
C LYS A 102 -15.93 -11.85 -27.67
N VAL A 103 -17.18 -11.59 -27.28
CA VAL A 103 -17.89 -10.36 -27.65
C VAL A 103 -17.16 -9.15 -27.08
N LEU A 104 -16.77 -9.22 -25.80
CA LEU A 104 -15.98 -8.18 -25.16
C LEU A 104 -14.62 -7.99 -25.84
N ALA A 105 -13.97 -9.05 -26.31
CA ALA A 105 -12.69 -8.99 -27.00
C ALA A 105 -12.77 -8.37 -28.41
N ASP A 106 -13.95 -8.39 -29.03
CA ASP A 106 -14.19 -7.78 -30.34
C ASP A 106 -14.49 -6.28 -30.23
N LEU A 107 -15.00 -5.79 -29.08
CA LEU A 107 -15.35 -4.38 -28.89
C LEU A 107 -14.15 -3.43 -29.13
N PRO A 108 -14.36 -2.15 -29.46
CA PRO A 108 -13.27 -1.20 -29.60
C PRO A 108 -12.46 -1.11 -28.29
N PRO A 109 -11.12 -1.02 -28.33
CA PRO A 109 -10.29 -1.09 -27.12
C PRO A 109 -10.63 -0.08 -26.03
N PHE A 110 -11.19 1.09 -26.38
CA PHE A 110 -11.62 2.07 -25.39
C PHE A 110 -12.89 1.65 -24.64
N ILE A 111 -13.82 0.94 -25.30
CA ILE A 111 -15.03 0.36 -24.69
C ILE A 111 -14.63 -0.85 -23.84
N GLN A 112 -13.76 -1.72 -24.36
CA GLN A 112 -13.21 -2.84 -23.58
C GLN A 112 -12.60 -2.34 -22.28
N ARG A 113 -11.81 -1.26 -22.34
CA ARG A 113 -11.20 -0.66 -21.16
C ARG A 113 -12.24 -0.15 -20.18
N GLN A 114 -13.32 0.49 -20.62
CA GLN A 114 -14.36 0.93 -19.69
C GLN A 114 -14.93 -0.24 -18.89
N TYR A 115 -15.08 -1.42 -19.49
CA TYR A 115 -15.54 -2.61 -18.78
C TYR A 115 -14.45 -3.29 -17.93
N VAL A 116 -13.28 -3.58 -18.52
CA VAL A 116 -12.16 -4.33 -17.89
C VAL A 116 -11.43 -3.51 -16.82
N GLU A 117 -11.40 -2.18 -16.95
CA GLU A 117 -10.81 -1.28 -15.94
C GLU A 117 -11.77 -1.02 -14.78
N GLN A 118 -13.09 -1.22 -14.96
CA GLN A 118 -14.07 -1.10 -13.88
C GLN A 118 -14.27 -2.42 -13.15
N PHE A 119 -14.33 -3.55 -13.87
CA PHE A 119 -14.75 -4.82 -13.29
C PHE A 119 -13.74 -5.95 -13.52
N LEU A 120 -13.48 -6.68 -12.44
CA LEU A 120 -12.83 -7.97 -12.41
C LEU A 120 -13.87 -9.07 -12.45
N VAL A 121 -14.20 -9.52 -13.65
CA VAL A 121 -15.20 -10.56 -13.85
C VAL A 121 -14.59 -11.94 -13.62
N THR A 122 -15.21 -12.72 -12.74
CA THR A 122 -14.89 -14.14 -12.55
C THR A 122 -16.06 -15.01 -13.01
N HIS A 123 -15.89 -16.33 -13.02
CA HIS A 123 -16.95 -17.24 -13.46
C HIS A 123 -18.26 -17.07 -12.66
N ARG A 124 -18.15 -16.90 -11.33
CA ARG A 124 -19.30 -16.86 -10.40
C ARG A 124 -19.67 -15.47 -9.84
N GLY A 125 -18.92 -14.42 -10.18
CA GLY A 125 -19.18 -13.06 -9.68
C GLY A 125 -18.30 -12.02 -10.34
N ALA A 126 -18.18 -10.86 -9.72
CA ALA A 126 -17.23 -9.83 -10.12
C ALA A 126 -16.83 -8.94 -8.94
N LEU A 127 -15.65 -8.34 -9.05
CA LEU A 127 -15.16 -7.34 -8.10
C LEU A 127 -14.95 -6.01 -8.83
N ASP A 128 -15.29 -4.91 -8.20
CA ASP A 128 -14.88 -3.58 -8.64
C ASP A 128 -13.34 -3.47 -8.58
N ARG A 129 -12.71 -2.98 -9.64
CA ARG A 129 -11.26 -2.80 -9.72
C ARG A 129 -10.75 -1.82 -8.67
N VAL A 130 -11.54 -0.81 -8.29
CA VAL A 130 -11.18 0.14 -7.22
C VAL A 130 -11.08 -0.59 -5.90
N LEU A 131 -12.08 -1.42 -5.58
CA LEU A 131 -12.06 -2.27 -4.39
C LEU A 131 -10.89 -3.26 -4.42
N TYR A 132 -10.64 -3.91 -5.57
CA TYR A 132 -9.48 -4.79 -5.72
C TYR A 132 -8.15 -4.09 -5.42
N ASN A 133 -7.93 -2.90 -5.98
CA ASN A 133 -6.70 -2.15 -5.77
C ASN A 133 -6.53 -1.76 -4.29
N LEU A 134 -7.62 -1.44 -3.60
CA LEU A 134 -7.62 -1.21 -2.16
C LEU A 134 -7.23 -2.49 -1.39
N VAL A 135 -7.89 -3.61 -1.68
CA VAL A 135 -7.59 -4.92 -1.05
C VAL A 135 -6.13 -5.29 -1.29
N ARG A 136 -5.62 -5.20 -2.53
CA ARG A 136 -4.20 -5.42 -2.84
C ARG A 136 -3.27 -4.51 -2.06
N GLY A 137 -3.59 -3.21 -1.97
CA GLY A 137 -2.79 -2.25 -1.20
C GLY A 137 -2.74 -2.60 0.29
N LEU A 138 -3.88 -2.98 0.87
CA LEU A 138 -3.99 -3.41 2.26
C LEU A 138 -3.23 -4.72 2.52
N THR A 139 -3.32 -5.70 1.63
CA THR A 139 -2.62 -6.99 1.80
C THR A 139 -1.11 -6.83 1.70
N ILE A 140 -0.60 -6.00 0.78
CA ILE A 140 0.83 -5.63 0.71
C ILE A 140 1.29 -4.88 1.97
N ALA A 141 0.38 -4.18 2.65
CA ALA A 141 0.63 -3.51 3.92
C ALA A 141 0.49 -4.44 5.15
N GLY A 142 0.17 -5.73 4.93
CA GLY A 142 0.05 -6.74 5.98
C GLY A 142 -1.33 -6.81 6.63
N VAL A 143 -2.39 -6.52 5.88
CA VAL A 143 -3.79 -6.77 6.28
C VAL A 143 -4.26 -8.09 5.69
N ALA A 144 -4.72 -9.01 6.53
CA ALA A 144 -5.22 -10.31 6.07
C ALA A 144 -6.49 -10.18 5.20
N PHE A 145 -6.66 -11.09 4.24
CA PHE A 145 -7.86 -11.16 3.40
C PHE A 145 -9.14 -11.33 4.22
N ALA A 146 -9.10 -12.06 5.33
CA ALA A 146 -10.24 -12.24 6.22
C ALA A 146 -10.71 -10.91 6.83
N LEU A 147 -9.75 -10.04 7.20
CA LEU A 147 -10.07 -8.70 7.68
C LEU A 147 -10.65 -7.84 6.56
N CYS A 148 -10.11 -7.91 5.34
CA CYS A 148 -10.67 -7.20 4.19
C CYS A 148 -12.12 -7.62 3.92
N ALA A 149 -12.40 -8.94 3.87
CA ALA A 149 -13.76 -9.46 3.66
C ALA A 149 -14.74 -8.98 4.74
N ARG A 150 -14.31 -9.00 6.01
CA ARG A 150 -15.11 -8.50 7.13
C ARG A 150 -15.43 -7.02 7.00
N LEU A 151 -14.44 -6.18 6.68
CA LEU A 151 -14.63 -4.74 6.52
C LEU A 151 -15.55 -4.40 5.34
N ILE A 152 -15.45 -5.15 4.23
CA ILE A 152 -16.36 -5.01 3.09
C ILE A 152 -17.80 -5.37 3.49
N LYS A 153 -17.98 -6.49 4.21
CA LYS A 153 -19.30 -6.92 4.72
C LYS A 153 -19.91 -5.87 5.65
N GLU A 154 -19.12 -5.31 6.56
CA GLU A 154 -19.55 -4.24 7.46
C GLU A 154 -19.96 -2.98 6.68
N SER A 155 -19.17 -2.56 5.69
CA SER A 155 -19.50 -1.42 4.83
C SER A 155 -20.82 -1.62 4.07
N HIS A 156 -21.05 -2.81 3.51
CA HIS A 156 -22.32 -3.12 2.86
C HIS A 156 -23.49 -3.14 3.85
N ALA A 157 -23.29 -3.67 5.06
CA ALA A 157 -24.33 -3.70 6.09
C ALA A 157 -24.72 -2.28 6.54
N LEU A 158 -23.73 -1.38 6.71
CA LEU A 158 -23.99 0.04 6.99
C LEU A 158 -24.82 0.68 5.89
N GLN A 159 -24.48 0.44 4.62
CA GLN A 159 -25.24 0.96 3.49
C GLN A 159 -26.67 0.40 3.45
N PHE A 160 -26.85 -0.89 3.77
CA PHE A 160 -28.17 -1.50 3.89
C PHE A 160 -29.03 -0.80 4.93
N TYR A 161 -28.50 -0.60 6.14
CA TYR A 161 -29.24 0.07 7.22
C TYR A 161 -29.54 1.54 6.89
N ALA A 162 -28.61 2.25 6.27
CA ALA A 162 -28.84 3.63 5.80
C ALA A 162 -29.94 3.71 4.73
N CYS A 163 -29.96 2.78 3.77
CA CYS A 163 -31.02 2.66 2.78
C CYS A 163 -32.37 2.32 3.43
N LYS A 164 -32.38 1.40 4.41
CA LYS A 164 -33.59 1.02 5.15
C LYS A 164 -34.15 2.19 5.96
N GLU A 165 -33.30 2.94 6.65
CA GLU A 165 -33.68 4.17 7.35
C GLU A 165 -34.29 5.20 6.39
N THR A 166 -33.62 5.46 5.27
CA THR A 166 -34.10 6.40 4.24
C THR A 166 -35.45 5.97 3.67
N TYR A 167 -35.64 4.67 3.42
CA TYR A 167 -36.91 4.11 2.95
C TYR A 167 -38.04 4.37 3.95
N LEU A 168 -37.80 4.14 5.25
CA LEU A 168 -38.79 4.40 6.29
C LEU A 168 -39.13 5.88 6.41
N LEU A 169 -38.13 6.77 6.38
CA LEU A 169 -38.34 8.23 6.39
C LEU A 169 -39.11 8.72 5.16
N TYR A 170 -38.86 8.14 3.99
CA TYR A 170 -39.63 8.44 2.77
C TYR A 170 -41.11 8.08 2.94
N HIS A 171 -41.41 6.89 3.45
CA HIS A 171 -42.79 6.47 3.71
C HIS A 171 -43.46 7.29 4.83
N GLU A 172 -42.72 7.69 5.86
CA GLU A 172 -43.21 8.62 6.87
C GLU A 172 -43.61 9.97 6.25
N ALA A 173 -42.80 10.51 5.32
CA ALA A 173 -43.09 11.75 4.63
C ALA A 173 -44.33 11.64 3.73
N LEU A 174 -44.49 10.54 3.00
CA LEU A 174 -45.69 10.27 2.20
C LEU A 174 -46.95 10.22 3.07
N GLN A 175 -46.92 9.48 4.18
CA GLN A 175 -48.06 9.41 5.11
C GLN A 175 -48.42 10.76 5.72
N LYS A 176 -47.42 11.60 6.07
CA LYS A 176 -47.65 12.99 6.53
C LYS A 176 -48.32 13.84 5.45
N SER A 177 -47.91 13.69 4.19
CA SER A 177 -48.49 14.40 3.05
C SER A 177 -49.94 13.98 2.78
N GLU A 178 -50.22 12.68 2.81
CA GLU A 178 -51.57 12.13 2.66
C GLU A 178 -52.49 12.60 3.80
N ARG A 179 -52.03 12.53 5.06
CA ARG A 179 -52.77 13.05 6.22
C ARG A 179 -53.03 14.55 6.13
N SER A 180 -52.08 15.33 5.64
CA SER A 180 -52.23 16.77 5.45
C SER A 180 -53.21 17.11 4.32
N SER A 181 -53.19 16.32 3.24
CA SER A 181 -54.13 16.45 2.12
C SER A 181 -55.56 16.13 2.56
N ILE A 182 -55.75 15.04 3.31
CA ILE A 182 -57.04 14.69 3.94
C ILE A 182 -57.49 15.82 4.87
N ARG A 183 -56.62 16.33 5.75
CA ARG A 183 -56.96 17.43 6.68
C ARG A 183 -57.37 18.71 5.95
N ASN A 184 -56.76 19.03 4.83
CA ASN A 184 -57.13 20.19 4.01
C ASN A 184 -58.44 19.97 3.23
N PHE A 185 -58.75 18.73 2.86
CA PHE A 185 -60.03 18.36 2.25
C PHE A 185 -61.21 18.50 3.23
N PHE A 186 -60.97 18.27 4.53
CA PHE A 186 -61.96 18.45 5.61
C PHE A 186 -61.99 19.86 6.22
N LYS A 187 -61.24 20.84 5.70
CA LYS A 187 -61.41 22.23 6.14
C LYS A 187 -62.75 22.77 5.60
N PRO A 188 -63.65 23.30 6.44
CA PRO A 188 -64.84 23.98 5.93
C PRO A 188 -64.41 25.15 5.05
N SER A 189 -64.95 25.22 3.83
CA SER A 189 -64.84 26.43 3.03
C SER A 189 -65.55 27.58 3.76
N ASN A 190 -64.95 28.76 3.70
CA ASN A 190 -65.43 30.00 4.33
C ASN A 190 -66.94 30.23 3.96
N PRO A 191 -67.84 30.55 4.91
CA PRO A 191 -69.28 30.51 4.69
C PRO A 191 -69.84 31.77 4.00
N ALA A 192 -69.17 32.27 2.97
CA ALA A 192 -69.52 33.54 2.33
C ALA A 192 -69.55 33.45 0.80
N SER A 193 -70.32 32.51 0.24
CA SER A 193 -70.91 32.64 -1.12
C SER A 193 -71.65 31.37 -1.57
N VAL A 194 -72.88 31.11 -1.10
CA VAL A 194 -73.80 30.22 -1.83
C VAL A 194 -75.25 30.68 -1.61
N GLY A 195 -75.94 31.04 -2.71
CA GLY A 195 -77.36 31.38 -2.74
C GLY A 195 -78.27 30.13 -2.65
N PRO A 196 -79.58 30.30 -2.50
CA PRO A 196 -80.47 29.21 -2.11
C PRO A 196 -80.88 28.37 -3.32
N SER A 197 -80.59 27.07 -3.29
CA SER A 197 -81.33 26.09 -4.07
C SER A 197 -81.45 24.78 -3.28
N SER A 198 -82.69 24.43 -3.03
CA SER A 198 -83.20 23.24 -2.34
C SER A 198 -82.97 21.95 -3.12
N THR A 199 -82.51 20.89 -2.44
CA THR A 199 -83.10 19.55 -2.54
C THR A 199 -82.63 18.67 -1.38
N GLN A 200 -83.56 17.82 -0.94
CA GLN A 200 -83.50 16.96 0.25
C GLN A 200 -82.55 15.76 0.08
N GLY A 201 -81.92 15.38 1.19
CA GLY A 201 -81.88 13.99 1.65
C GLY A 201 -81.06 12.96 0.88
N ALA A 202 -79.76 12.88 1.18
CA ALA A 202 -79.03 11.62 1.29
C ALA A 202 -77.96 11.78 2.36
N ASP A 203 -78.03 10.98 3.43
CA ASP A 203 -77.00 10.88 4.46
C ASP A 203 -75.62 10.64 3.80
N PRO A 204 -74.59 11.46 4.05
CA PRO A 204 -73.24 11.03 3.78
C PRO A 204 -72.91 9.99 4.85
N SER A 205 -72.96 8.72 4.47
CA SER A 205 -72.31 7.66 5.25
C SER A 205 -70.89 8.14 5.57
N PRO A 206 -70.41 8.01 6.83
CA PRO A 206 -69.09 8.47 7.18
C PRO A 206 -68.07 7.84 6.22
N PRO A 207 -67.14 8.62 5.63
CA PRO A 207 -66.13 8.05 4.77
C PRO A 207 -65.41 6.96 5.56
N GLN A 208 -65.41 5.74 5.01
CA GLN A 208 -64.69 4.63 5.62
C GLN A 208 -63.25 5.09 5.90
N PRO A 209 -62.68 4.77 7.08
CA PRO A 209 -61.31 5.15 7.38
C PRO A 209 -60.43 4.63 6.24
N ALA A 210 -59.71 5.55 5.58
CA ALA A 210 -58.81 5.22 4.48
C ALA A 210 -57.95 4.02 4.92
N GLN A 211 -58.11 2.88 4.26
CA GLN A 211 -57.31 1.70 4.54
C GLN A 211 -55.84 2.09 4.33
N ILE A 212 -55.09 2.14 5.43
CA ILE A 212 -53.65 2.40 5.38
C ILE A 212 -53.05 1.20 4.65
N THR A 213 -52.68 1.38 3.38
CA THR A 213 -51.96 0.35 2.63
C THR A 213 -50.69 0.01 3.43
N PRO A 214 -50.48 -1.26 3.82
CA PRO A 214 -49.30 -1.62 4.60
C PRO A 214 -48.05 -1.28 3.80
N ILE A 215 -47.11 -0.56 4.44
CA ILE A 215 -45.83 -0.22 3.82
C ILE A 215 -45.13 -1.54 3.46
N PRO A 216 -44.69 -1.75 2.20
CA PRO A 216 -43.98 -2.95 1.82
C PRO A 216 -42.73 -3.15 2.71
N ASP A 217 -42.43 -4.38 3.09
CA ASP A 217 -41.18 -4.64 3.81
C ASP A 217 -39.97 -4.32 2.92
N PHE A 218 -38.98 -3.65 3.49
CA PHE A 218 -37.70 -3.39 2.81
C PHE A 218 -36.92 -4.69 2.55
N GLY A 219 -37.19 -5.72 3.36
CA GLY A 219 -36.57 -7.04 3.28
C GLY A 219 -35.24 -7.13 4.04
N GLU A 220 -34.64 -8.31 3.96
CA GLU A 220 -33.36 -8.64 4.60
C GLU A 220 -32.15 -8.33 3.71
N PHE A 221 -30.96 -8.31 4.33
CA PHE A 221 -29.69 -7.96 3.69
C PHE A 221 -29.37 -8.79 2.43
N GLU A 222 -29.66 -10.09 2.48
CA GLU A 222 -29.36 -11.04 1.39
C GLU A 222 -30.61 -11.42 0.58
N SER A 223 -31.76 -10.78 0.85
CA SER A 223 -33.03 -11.15 0.23
C SER A 223 -32.97 -11.02 -1.29
N GLY A 224 -33.20 -12.14 -2.00
CA GLY A 224 -33.18 -12.23 -3.46
C GLY A 224 -34.23 -11.38 -4.18
N THR A 225 -35.32 -11.05 -3.49
CA THR A 225 -36.42 -10.19 -3.95
C THR A 225 -36.40 -8.79 -3.31
N GLY A 226 -35.47 -8.55 -2.39
CA GLY A 226 -35.27 -7.28 -1.67
C GLY A 226 -33.92 -6.63 -1.99
N TYR A 227 -33.17 -6.24 -0.96
CA TYR A 227 -31.90 -5.50 -1.10
C TYR A 227 -30.80 -6.28 -1.86
N ARG A 228 -30.79 -7.61 -1.73
CA ARG A 228 -29.91 -8.54 -2.47
C ARG A 228 -28.44 -8.10 -2.44
N SER A 229 -27.81 -8.06 -1.27
CA SER A 229 -26.38 -7.77 -1.18
C SER A 229 -25.52 -8.96 -1.64
N TYR A 230 -24.35 -8.67 -2.20
CA TYR A 230 -23.30 -9.61 -2.55
C TYR A 230 -21.99 -9.14 -1.95
N VAL A 231 -21.45 -9.91 -1.00
CA VAL A 231 -20.17 -9.65 -0.32
C VAL A 231 -19.20 -10.81 -0.57
N PRO A 232 -17.91 -10.53 -0.78
CA PRO A 232 -16.94 -11.54 -1.15
C PRO A 232 -16.50 -12.32 0.09
N SER A 233 -16.31 -13.64 -0.06
CA SER A 233 -15.66 -14.45 0.97
C SER A 233 -14.14 -14.24 0.96
N THR A 234 -13.48 -14.61 2.05
CA THR A 234 -12.00 -14.62 2.13
C THR A 234 -11.39 -15.42 0.98
N GLY A 235 -11.92 -16.63 0.71
CA GLY A 235 -11.43 -17.49 -0.36
C GLY A 235 -11.59 -16.86 -1.75
N TYR A 236 -12.71 -16.16 -1.99
CA TYR A 236 -12.92 -15.42 -3.23
C TYR A 236 -11.92 -14.28 -3.42
N LEU A 237 -11.66 -13.48 -2.38
CA LEU A 237 -10.66 -12.41 -2.47
C LEU A 237 -9.26 -12.97 -2.74
N THR A 238 -8.89 -14.07 -2.09
CA THR A 238 -7.61 -14.74 -2.31
C THR A 238 -7.49 -15.26 -3.75
N SER A 239 -8.54 -15.89 -4.30
CA SER A 239 -8.49 -16.43 -5.67
C SER A 239 -8.43 -15.32 -6.73
N VAL A 240 -9.20 -14.24 -6.57
CA VAL A 240 -9.11 -13.05 -7.42
C VAL A 240 -7.72 -12.42 -7.35
N TYR A 241 -7.14 -12.33 -6.15
CA TYR A 241 -5.78 -11.82 -5.96
C TYR A 241 -4.74 -12.65 -6.70
N LEU A 242 -4.81 -13.99 -6.61
CA LEU A 242 -3.90 -14.89 -7.31
C LEU A 242 -4.06 -14.80 -8.83
N ALA A 243 -5.29 -14.78 -9.34
CA ALA A 243 -5.55 -14.66 -10.78
C ALA A 243 -4.99 -13.33 -11.35
N GLU A 244 -5.17 -12.23 -10.62
CA GLU A 244 -4.62 -10.92 -11.00
C GLU A 244 -3.12 -10.78 -10.76
N PHE A 245 -2.54 -11.59 -9.87
CA PHE A 245 -1.10 -11.71 -9.75
C PHE A 245 -0.52 -12.42 -10.98
N GLU A 246 -1.14 -13.53 -11.40
CA GLU A 246 -0.69 -14.30 -12.57
C GLU A 246 -0.70 -13.45 -13.84
N SER A 247 -1.75 -12.65 -14.06
CA SER A 247 -1.81 -11.70 -15.20
C SER A 247 -0.73 -10.61 -15.16
N ARG A 248 -0.06 -10.42 -14.02
CA ARG A 248 1.00 -9.44 -13.78
C ARG A 248 2.37 -10.07 -13.61
N LYS A 249 2.47 -11.39 -13.54
CA LYS A 249 3.70 -12.10 -13.14
C LYS A 249 4.88 -11.74 -14.03
N GLN A 250 4.69 -11.75 -15.35
CA GLN A 250 5.74 -11.36 -16.29
C GLN A 250 6.18 -9.91 -16.08
N TRP A 251 5.24 -8.98 -15.91
CA TRP A 251 5.57 -7.58 -15.66
C TRP A 251 6.32 -7.40 -14.33
N ILE A 252 5.89 -8.07 -13.26
CA ILE A 252 6.56 -8.07 -11.96
C ILE A 252 8.00 -8.58 -12.10
N HIS A 253 8.19 -9.68 -12.82
CA HIS A 253 9.51 -10.23 -13.12
C HIS A 253 10.40 -9.21 -13.84
N GLN A 254 9.87 -8.53 -14.86
CA GLN A 254 10.58 -7.43 -15.54
C GLN A 254 11.01 -6.32 -14.56
N GLN A 255 10.14 -5.91 -13.62
CA GLN A 255 10.51 -4.90 -12.63
C GLN A 255 11.63 -5.38 -11.69
N LEU A 256 11.68 -6.67 -11.36
CA LEU A 256 12.67 -7.24 -10.44
C LEU A 256 14.05 -7.41 -11.09
N VAL A 257 14.12 -7.82 -12.36
CA VAL A 257 15.40 -8.04 -13.06
C VAL A 257 16.11 -6.73 -13.43
N HIS A 258 15.40 -5.61 -13.51
CA HIS A 258 16.00 -4.29 -13.76
C HIS A 258 16.53 -3.59 -12.51
N VAL A 259 16.64 -4.28 -11.38
CA VAL A 259 17.23 -3.74 -10.15
C VAL A 259 18.74 -4.01 -10.14
N ASP A 260 19.52 -2.94 -10.25
CA ASP A 260 20.98 -2.91 -10.21
C ASP A 260 21.51 -2.55 -8.80
N GLY A 261 22.82 -2.40 -8.67
CA GLY A 261 23.48 -1.99 -7.43
C GLY A 261 24.93 -2.48 -7.37
N ARG A 262 25.84 -1.66 -6.84
CA ARG A 262 27.27 -1.96 -6.75
C ARG A 262 27.65 -2.58 -5.41
N TYR A 263 26.90 -2.29 -4.36
CA TYR A 263 27.21 -2.74 -3.01
C TYR A 263 26.04 -3.47 -2.38
N VAL A 264 26.25 -4.70 -1.96
CA VAL A 264 25.16 -5.60 -1.55
C VAL A 264 25.29 -6.10 -0.13
N LYS A 265 24.16 -6.37 0.51
CA LYS A 265 24.06 -7.12 1.77
C LYS A 265 23.31 -8.42 1.52
N LEU A 266 23.78 -9.49 2.14
CA LEU A 266 23.15 -10.81 2.05
C LEU A 266 22.75 -11.28 3.45
N ASP A 267 21.52 -11.76 3.58
CA ASP A 267 21.06 -12.36 4.83
C ASP A 267 19.95 -13.39 4.62
N HIS A 268 19.91 -14.38 5.51
CA HIS A 268 18.83 -15.37 5.60
C HIS A 268 17.88 -15.01 6.75
N THR A 269 16.58 -14.96 6.46
CA THR A 269 15.55 -14.89 7.51
C THR A 269 14.76 -16.18 7.62
N PHE A 270 14.46 -16.60 8.86
CA PHE A 270 13.80 -17.87 9.17
C PHE A 270 12.37 -17.71 9.68
N LYS A 271 12.04 -16.54 10.25
CA LYS A 271 10.74 -16.31 10.91
C LYS A 271 9.60 -16.34 9.89
N VAL A 272 9.85 -15.78 8.70
CA VAL A 272 8.86 -15.68 7.61
C VAL A 272 8.37 -17.06 7.16
N CYS A 273 9.26 -18.02 7.01
CA CYS A 273 8.90 -19.36 6.54
C CYS A 273 8.02 -20.14 7.52
N LYS A 274 7.96 -19.73 8.80
CA LYS A 274 7.03 -20.33 9.78
C LYS A 274 5.56 -20.02 9.47
N MET A 275 5.27 -19.03 8.62
CA MET A 275 3.90 -18.66 8.22
C MET A 275 3.46 -19.30 6.91
N ILE A 276 4.34 -20.10 6.28
CA ILE A 276 4.08 -20.76 5.00
C ILE A 276 3.94 -22.26 5.25
N ARG A 277 2.86 -22.85 4.74
CA ARG A 277 2.52 -24.25 4.92
C ARG A 277 2.13 -24.88 3.59
N THR A 278 2.61 -26.10 3.36
CA THR A 278 2.09 -26.98 2.30
C THR A 278 0.71 -27.51 2.67
N ALA A 279 0.00 -28.11 1.71
CA ALA A 279 -1.35 -28.65 1.93
C ALA A 279 -1.41 -29.71 3.04
N ASP A 280 -0.31 -30.47 3.25
CA ASP A 280 -0.15 -31.45 4.32
C ASP A 280 0.28 -30.82 5.67
N GLY A 281 0.27 -29.49 5.79
CA GLY A 281 0.59 -28.77 7.03
C GLY A 281 2.09 -28.74 7.38
N LYS A 282 2.98 -29.21 6.49
CA LYS A 282 4.43 -29.14 6.70
C LYS A 282 4.99 -27.77 6.34
N ARG A 283 6.17 -27.46 6.88
CA ARG A 283 6.92 -26.24 6.56
C ARG A 283 7.59 -26.40 5.20
N ALA A 284 7.19 -25.57 4.24
CA ALA A 284 7.68 -25.64 2.86
C ALA A 284 9.15 -25.21 2.70
N PHE A 285 9.64 -24.31 3.55
CA PHE A 285 10.95 -23.66 3.40
C PHE A 285 11.65 -23.45 4.73
N LEU A 286 12.98 -23.57 4.77
CA LEU A 286 13.77 -23.28 5.96
C LEU A 286 14.04 -21.77 6.08
N GLY A 287 14.48 -21.11 5.01
CA GLY A 287 14.90 -19.71 5.05
C GLY A 287 14.41 -18.90 3.85
N VAL A 288 14.65 -17.59 3.91
CA VAL A 288 14.55 -16.69 2.76
C VAL A 288 15.89 -15.99 2.63
N MET A 289 16.64 -16.30 1.58
CA MET A 289 17.85 -15.57 1.20
C MET A 289 17.43 -14.26 0.55
N THR A 290 17.98 -13.14 1.02
CA THR A 290 17.73 -11.80 0.44
C THR A 290 19.06 -11.11 0.13
N VAL A 291 19.17 -10.55 -1.08
CA VAL A 291 20.25 -9.67 -1.51
C VAL A 291 19.68 -8.26 -1.67
N MET A 292 20.23 -7.29 -0.95
CA MET A 292 19.79 -5.89 -0.96
C MET A 292 20.95 -4.96 -1.35
N ASN A 293 20.71 -4.01 -2.26
CA ASN A 293 21.72 -3.05 -2.71
C ASN A 293 21.92 -1.86 -1.72
N GLU A 294 22.80 -0.92 -2.08
CA GLU A 294 23.10 0.31 -1.35
C GLU A 294 21.87 1.24 -1.23
N TYR A 295 20.99 1.21 -2.21
CA TYR A 295 19.74 1.98 -2.24
C TYR A 295 18.62 1.33 -1.40
N GLY A 296 18.85 0.14 -0.83
CA GLY A 296 17.84 -0.60 -0.08
C GLY A 296 16.77 -1.27 -0.94
N GLN A 297 17.05 -1.44 -2.24
CA GLN A 297 16.24 -2.24 -3.15
C GLN A 297 16.69 -3.71 -3.06
N ILE A 298 15.75 -4.62 -3.23
CA ILE A 298 15.93 -6.07 -3.25
C ILE A 298 16.34 -6.49 -4.66
N VAL A 299 17.61 -6.88 -4.81
CA VAL A 299 18.22 -7.34 -6.06
C VAL A 299 17.85 -8.79 -6.34
N PHE A 300 17.74 -9.58 -5.27
CA PHE A 300 17.36 -10.99 -5.31
C PHE A 300 16.70 -11.41 -4.00
N GLN A 301 15.71 -12.29 -4.09
CA GLN A 301 15.12 -12.94 -2.94
C GLN A 301 14.56 -14.28 -3.34
N LYS A 302 14.92 -15.34 -2.62
CA LYS A 302 14.46 -16.72 -2.86
C LYS A 302 14.20 -17.42 -1.54
N MET A 303 13.13 -18.23 -1.50
CA MET A 303 12.89 -19.12 -0.38
C MET A 303 13.76 -20.37 -0.52
N THR A 304 14.46 -20.74 0.54
CA THR A 304 15.46 -21.80 0.54
C THR A 304 15.07 -22.94 1.47
N GLN A 305 15.46 -24.16 1.10
CA GLN A 305 15.28 -25.36 1.93
C GLN A 305 16.45 -25.55 2.90
N THR A 306 17.60 -24.93 2.63
CA THR A 306 18.80 -24.94 3.46
C THR A 306 19.28 -23.53 3.78
N THR A 307 20.27 -23.43 4.67
CA THR A 307 21.04 -22.20 4.91
C THR A 307 22.33 -22.14 4.10
N SER A 308 22.64 -23.19 3.32
CA SER A 308 23.87 -23.22 2.54
C SER A 308 23.77 -22.27 1.37
N LEU A 309 24.86 -21.52 1.14
CA LEU A 309 25.01 -20.75 -0.09
C LEU A 309 25.09 -21.64 -1.33
N ASP A 310 25.25 -22.97 -1.22
CA ASP A 310 25.32 -23.87 -2.39
C ASP A 310 24.01 -23.82 -3.16
N GLU A 311 22.90 -23.80 -2.43
CA GLU A 311 21.54 -23.77 -2.98
C GLU A 311 21.27 -22.52 -3.84
N VAL A 312 21.92 -21.40 -3.52
CA VAL A 312 21.74 -20.11 -4.21
C VAL A 312 22.92 -19.72 -5.09
N SER A 313 23.99 -20.53 -5.16
CA SER A 313 25.20 -20.19 -5.95
C SER A 313 24.89 -20.11 -7.44
N GLY A 314 24.04 -21.01 -7.96
CA GLY A 314 23.58 -20.95 -9.34
C GLY A 314 22.71 -19.71 -9.62
N ASP A 315 21.89 -19.29 -8.65
CA ASP A 315 21.11 -18.06 -8.79
C ASP A 315 22.01 -16.82 -8.79
N PHE A 316 23.04 -16.79 -7.95
CA PHE A 316 24.03 -15.71 -7.92
C PHE A 316 24.78 -15.57 -9.25
N GLN A 317 25.13 -16.68 -9.89
CA GLN A 317 25.71 -16.66 -11.24
C GLN A 317 24.74 -16.08 -12.29
N LYS A 318 23.44 -16.37 -12.17
CA LYS A 318 22.41 -15.77 -13.04
C LYS A 318 22.30 -14.26 -12.83
N ILE A 319 22.36 -13.79 -11.59
CA ILE A 319 22.39 -12.33 -11.30
C ILE A 319 23.63 -11.69 -11.96
N ARG A 320 24.80 -12.34 -11.86
CA ARG A 320 26.02 -11.84 -12.52
C ARG A 320 25.87 -11.79 -14.05
N ALA A 321 25.28 -12.82 -14.65
CA ALA A 321 24.99 -12.85 -16.08
C ALA A 321 24.00 -11.75 -16.50
N ARG A 322 22.96 -11.51 -15.69
CA ARG A 322 22.01 -10.40 -15.86
C ARG A 322 22.74 -9.05 -15.86
N TYR A 323 23.63 -8.82 -14.90
CA TYR A 323 24.40 -7.57 -14.82
C TYR A 323 25.22 -7.33 -16.08
N ALA A 324 25.91 -8.36 -16.58
CA ALA A 324 26.67 -8.27 -17.83
C ALA A 324 25.76 -7.99 -19.04
N ALA A 325 24.62 -8.66 -19.14
CA ALA A 325 23.69 -8.50 -20.25
C ALA A 325 22.99 -7.13 -20.28
N HIS A 326 22.69 -6.55 -19.11
CA HIS A 326 22.13 -5.20 -19.01
C HIS A 326 23.19 -4.08 -19.16
N GLY A 327 24.48 -4.41 -19.12
CA GLY A 327 25.54 -3.40 -19.02
C GLY A 327 25.53 -2.65 -17.68
N PHE A 328 25.03 -3.28 -16.62
CA PHE A 328 25.12 -2.71 -15.27
C PHE A 328 26.56 -2.72 -14.77
N GLN A 329 26.86 -1.77 -13.89
CA GLN A 329 28.14 -1.79 -13.18
C GLN A 329 28.23 -3.06 -12.32
N PRO A 330 29.36 -3.79 -12.36
CA PRO A 330 29.53 -5.01 -11.59
C PRO A 330 29.39 -4.74 -10.09
N MET A 331 28.95 -5.75 -9.34
CA MET A 331 28.95 -5.67 -7.88
C MET A 331 30.39 -5.72 -7.37
N GLU A 332 30.74 -4.86 -6.42
CA GLU A 332 32.11 -4.72 -5.93
C GLU A 332 32.26 -5.25 -4.50
N ILE A 333 31.29 -4.96 -3.62
CA ILE A 333 31.39 -5.26 -2.19
C ILE A 333 30.13 -5.94 -1.69
N ALA A 334 30.31 -7.03 -0.94
CA ALA A 334 29.23 -7.73 -0.23
C ALA A 334 29.45 -7.74 1.29
N TRP A 335 28.42 -7.42 2.07
CA TRP A 335 28.38 -7.68 3.52
C TRP A 335 27.59 -8.95 3.83
N VAL A 336 28.20 -9.84 4.63
CA VAL A 336 27.67 -11.17 4.98
C VAL A 336 27.90 -11.48 6.47
N ASP A 337 27.16 -12.42 7.03
CA ASP A 337 27.29 -12.84 8.44
C ASP A 337 28.68 -13.45 8.76
N ASN A 338 29.17 -14.36 7.91
CA ASN A 338 30.46 -15.04 8.13
C ASN A 338 31.37 -15.01 6.89
N PRO A 339 32.14 -13.93 6.67
CA PRO A 339 32.98 -13.78 5.49
C PRO A 339 34.13 -14.81 5.48
N ARG A 340 34.65 -15.24 6.63
CA ARG A 340 35.79 -16.17 6.67
C ARG A 340 35.47 -17.52 6.01
N THR A 341 34.22 -17.97 6.07
CA THR A 341 33.79 -19.24 5.44
C THR A 341 33.06 -19.03 4.12
N THR A 342 32.40 -17.88 3.92
CA THR A 342 31.55 -17.67 2.74
C THR A 342 32.21 -16.87 1.62
N SER A 343 33.32 -16.15 1.88
CA SER A 343 33.94 -15.23 0.91
C SER A 343 34.26 -15.88 -0.43
N ALA A 344 34.98 -17.00 -0.44
CA ALA A 344 35.41 -17.65 -1.69
C ALA A 344 34.22 -17.94 -2.61
N LYS A 345 33.11 -18.38 -2.02
CA LYS A 345 31.89 -18.75 -2.73
C LYS A 345 31.09 -17.55 -3.19
N VAL A 346 30.93 -16.53 -2.34
CA VAL A 346 30.25 -15.28 -2.69
C VAL A 346 31.00 -14.58 -3.83
N LYS A 347 32.34 -14.50 -3.77
CA LYS A 347 33.17 -13.96 -4.85
C LYS A 347 33.02 -14.76 -6.14
N ALA A 348 33.12 -16.09 -6.06
CA ALA A 348 33.02 -16.95 -7.25
C ALA A 348 31.65 -16.88 -7.93
N SER A 349 30.56 -16.80 -7.16
CA SER A 349 29.19 -16.85 -7.69
C SER A 349 28.60 -15.49 -8.04
N LEU A 350 28.66 -14.49 -7.15
CA LEU A 350 28.16 -13.12 -7.43
C LEU A 350 29.15 -12.27 -8.21
N GLY A 351 30.44 -12.58 -8.19
CA GLY A 351 31.47 -11.80 -8.88
C GLY A 351 31.85 -10.50 -8.16
N VAL A 352 31.73 -10.45 -6.83
CA VAL A 352 32.21 -9.31 -6.02
C VAL A 352 33.71 -9.39 -5.74
N ASP A 353 34.34 -8.23 -5.60
CA ASP A 353 35.78 -8.11 -5.29
C ASP A 353 36.07 -8.32 -3.80
N LEU A 354 35.21 -7.75 -2.93
CA LEU A 354 35.39 -7.74 -1.49
C LEU A 354 34.17 -8.31 -0.76
N VAL A 355 34.43 -9.13 0.25
CA VAL A 355 33.39 -9.70 1.12
C VAL A 355 33.75 -9.36 2.56
N LEU A 356 32.88 -8.62 3.22
CA LEU A 356 33.07 -8.07 4.55
C LEU A 356 32.07 -8.66 5.54
N ASN A 357 32.42 -8.62 6.82
CA ASN A 357 31.51 -9.01 7.89
C ASN A 357 30.47 -7.93 8.11
N ASP A 358 29.23 -8.34 8.30
CA ASP A 358 28.19 -7.44 8.73
C ASP A 358 28.41 -6.95 10.18
N PRO A 359 28.54 -5.63 10.43
CA PRO A 359 28.86 -5.12 11.75
C PRO A 359 27.82 -5.45 12.84
N LEU A 360 26.54 -5.60 12.47
CA LEU A 360 25.50 -5.97 13.42
C LEU A 360 25.64 -7.44 13.82
N HIS A 361 25.91 -8.32 12.86
CA HIS A 361 26.19 -9.73 13.11
C HIS A 361 27.46 -9.95 13.95
N ALA A 362 28.52 -9.16 13.73
CA ALA A 362 29.69 -9.19 14.61
C ALA A 362 29.35 -8.84 16.07
N LEU A 363 28.49 -7.86 16.31
CA LEU A 363 28.02 -7.53 17.66
C LEU A 363 27.12 -8.65 18.22
N MET A 364 26.21 -9.18 17.40
CA MET A 364 25.32 -10.28 17.80
C MET A 364 26.08 -11.56 18.14
N LEU A 365 27.21 -11.83 17.49
CA LEU A 365 28.06 -12.99 17.78
C LEU A 365 28.46 -13.04 19.26
N VAL A 366 28.80 -11.89 19.85
CA VAL A 366 29.11 -11.77 21.28
C VAL A 366 27.85 -11.64 22.12
N SER A 367 26.86 -10.86 21.67
CA SER A 367 25.61 -10.68 22.43
C SER A 367 24.85 -11.97 22.70
N ARG A 368 24.89 -12.94 21.77
CA ARG A 368 24.16 -14.21 21.86
C ARG A 368 24.81 -15.22 22.82
N THR A 369 26.07 -15.03 23.21
CA THR A 369 26.74 -15.89 24.21
C THR A 369 26.49 -15.44 25.65
N ILE A 370 25.85 -14.29 25.83
CA ILE A 370 25.60 -13.67 27.14
C ILE A 370 24.10 -13.76 27.44
N PRO A 371 23.70 -14.30 28.61
CA PRO A 371 22.31 -14.32 29.05
C PRO A 371 21.65 -12.93 29.01
N ASP A 372 20.37 -12.87 28.64
CA ASP A 372 19.64 -11.60 28.48
C ASP A 372 19.48 -10.83 29.80
N ASP A 373 19.45 -11.54 30.93
CA ASP A 373 19.34 -11.02 32.28
C ASP A 373 20.68 -10.63 32.92
N HIS A 374 21.81 -10.86 32.26
CA HIS A 374 23.11 -10.50 32.81
C HIS A 374 23.25 -8.97 32.90
N SER A 375 23.45 -8.47 34.12
CA SER A 375 23.52 -7.02 34.43
C SER A 375 24.53 -6.21 33.60
N LEU A 376 25.63 -6.84 33.14
CA LEU A 376 26.71 -6.19 32.41
C LEU A 376 26.61 -6.32 30.88
N LYS A 377 25.63 -7.08 30.36
CA LYS A 377 25.44 -7.27 28.91
C LYS A 377 25.27 -5.93 28.19
N GLY A 378 24.41 -5.06 28.71
CA GLY A 378 24.16 -3.74 28.13
C GLY A 378 25.41 -2.85 28.11
N LEU A 379 26.25 -2.92 29.15
CA LEU A 379 27.50 -2.17 29.24
C LEU A 379 28.50 -2.64 28.18
N LEU A 380 28.72 -3.95 28.06
CA LEU A 380 29.62 -4.53 27.06
C LEU A 380 29.17 -4.18 25.63
N MET A 381 27.89 -4.38 25.31
CA MET A 381 27.36 -4.09 23.96
C MET A 381 27.47 -2.59 23.63
N THR A 382 27.29 -1.71 24.63
CA THR A 382 27.48 -0.27 24.45
C THR A 382 28.94 0.07 24.16
N ARG A 383 29.88 -0.47 24.94
CA ARG A 383 31.33 -0.25 24.78
C ARG A 383 31.84 -0.80 23.45
N MET A 384 31.42 -2.01 23.07
CA MET A 384 31.75 -2.62 21.77
C MET A 384 31.20 -1.79 20.60
N SER A 385 29.93 -1.35 20.67
CA SER A 385 29.35 -0.49 19.64
C SER A 385 30.10 0.84 19.51
N GLN A 386 30.52 1.45 20.62
CA GLN A 386 31.33 2.68 20.61
C GLN A 386 32.74 2.45 20.07
N ALA A 387 33.36 1.29 20.36
CA ALA A 387 34.65 0.92 19.79
C ALA A 387 34.55 0.73 18.27
N MET A 388 33.51 0.05 17.79
CA MET A 388 33.31 -0.22 16.36
C MET A 388 32.91 1.03 15.55
N PHE A 389 32.04 1.88 16.09
CA PHE A 389 31.46 3.00 15.33
C PHE A 389 31.96 4.36 15.84
N LYS A 390 32.79 5.03 15.04
CA LYS A 390 33.30 6.38 15.28
C LYS A 390 32.43 7.42 14.58
N THR A 391 32.04 8.47 15.31
CA THR A 391 31.25 9.57 14.72
C THR A 391 32.16 10.45 13.86
N VAL A 392 31.67 10.89 12.70
CA VAL A 392 32.39 11.85 11.87
C VAL A 392 32.36 13.22 12.55
N GLU A 393 33.53 13.75 12.90
CA GLU A 393 33.64 15.00 13.67
C GLU A 393 33.06 16.21 12.92
N GLY A 394 33.19 16.26 11.58
CA GLY A 394 32.57 17.31 10.77
C GLY A 394 31.04 17.35 10.90
N ASP A 395 30.37 16.20 10.90
CA ASP A 395 28.91 16.11 11.08
C ASP A 395 28.50 16.53 12.48
N LYS A 396 29.30 16.14 13.49
CA LYS A 396 29.07 16.52 14.89
C LYS A 396 29.21 18.03 15.07
N ALA A 397 30.22 18.66 14.47
CA ALA A 397 30.40 20.11 14.51
C ALA A 397 29.19 20.83 13.87
N LEU A 398 28.76 20.40 12.68
CA LEU A 398 27.59 20.96 12.00
C LEU A 398 26.31 20.84 12.85
N LEU A 399 26.11 19.69 13.51
CA LEU A 399 24.96 19.48 14.40
C LEU A 399 25.02 20.38 15.63
N VAL A 400 26.18 20.50 16.27
CA VAL A 400 26.41 21.39 17.42
C VAL A 400 26.13 22.84 17.04
N ASP A 401 26.62 23.30 15.89
CA ASP A 401 26.39 24.66 15.40
C ASP A 401 24.91 24.93 15.08
N TYR A 402 24.20 23.93 14.56
CA TYR A 402 22.74 24.02 14.40
C TYR A 402 22.02 24.14 15.74
N LEU A 403 22.38 23.32 16.73
CA LEU A 403 21.76 23.39 18.06
C LEU A 403 22.00 24.73 18.74
N ARG A 404 23.21 25.28 18.62
CA ARG A 404 23.56 26.61 19.12
C ARG A 404 22.71 27.69 18.47
N ARG A 405 22.57 27.67 17.14
CA ARG A 405 21.70 28.60 16.40
C ARG A 405 20.22 28.43 16.72
N SER A 406 19.81 27.25 17.15
CA SER A 406 18.44 26.96 17.60
C SER A 406 18.18 27.42 19.04
N GLY A 407 19.14 28.10 19.68
CA GLY A 407 18.99 28.68 21.02
C GLY A 407 19.32 27.74 22.18
N LEU A 408 19.93 26.57 21.93
CA LEU A 408 20.39 25.71 23.03
C LEU A 408 21.70 26.22 23.62
N SER A 409 21.80 26.18 24.95
CA SER A 409 23.03 26.50 25.67
C SER A 409 24.10 25.42 25.47
N GLU A 410 25.38 25.79 25.60
CA GLU A 410 26.49 24.82 25.53
C GLU A 410 26.34 23.68 26.55
N GLY A 411 25.88 24.00 27.77
CA GLY A 411 25.62 23.00 28.81
C GLY A 411 24.55 21.99 28.41
N ASP A 412 23.53 22.40 27.65
CA ASP A 412 22.48 21.50 27.17
C ASP A 412 22.91 20.67 25.97
N ILE A 413 23.78 21.22 25.13
CA ILE A 413 24.39 20.52 23.99
C ILE A 413 25.29 19.39 24.49
N VAL A 414 26.17 19.67 25.46
CA VAL A 414 27.06 18.66 26.07
C VAL A 414 26.27 17.57 26.79
N ARG A 415 25.15 17.93 27.44
CA ARG A 415 24.25 16.97 28.10
C ARG A 415 23.42 16.13 27.14
N LYS A 416 23.46 16.37 25.81
CA LYS A 416 22.73 15.52 24.86
C LYS A 416 23.25 14.08 24.93
N PRO A 417 22.35 13.09 24.97
CA PRO A 417 22.75 11.70 25.04
C PRO A 417 23.49 11.29 23.75
N ALA A 418 24.44 10.36 23.85
CA ALA A 418 25.17 9.84 22.70
C ALA A 418 24.23 9.32 21.58
N ALA A 419 23.06 8.80 21.94
CA ALA A 419 22.02 8.36 21.00
C ALA A 419 21.54 9.49 20.06
N TYR A 420 21.55 10.74 20.52
CA TYR A 420 21.21 11.91 19.73
C TYR A 420 22.19 12.06 18.56
N PHE A 421 23.48 12.09 18.85
CA PHE A 421 24.54 12.17 17.82
C PHE A 421 24.55 10.94 16.91
N LYS A 422 24.32 9.73 17.46
CA LYS A 422 24.23 8.50 16.64
C LYS A 422 23.14 8.55 15.56
N ARG A 423 22.05 9.29 15.81
CA ARG A 423 20.91 9.44 14.88
C ARG A 423 21.15 10.49 13.81
N HIS A 424 21.98 11.49 14.09
CA HIS A 424 22.12 12.69 13.26
C HIS A 424 23.48 12.82 12.57
N CYS A 425 24.50 12.09 13.03
CA CYS A 425 25.84 12.13 12.44
C CYS A 425 26.18 10.79 11.76
N ARG A 426 26.94 10.83 10.65
CA ARG A 426 27.52 9.63 10.05
C ARG A 426 28.48 8.96 11.04
N ARG A 427 28.51 7.63 11.00
CA ARG A 427 29.37 6.80 11.86
C ARG A 427 30.18 5.85 11.02
N VAL A 428 31.50 5.97 11.04
CA VAL A 428 32.42 5.13 10.26
C VAL A 428 33.00 4.02 11.13
N ILE A 429 33.37 2.90 10.52
CA ILE A 429 34.22 1.90 11.17
C ILE A 429 35.67 2.22 10.79
N PRO A 430 36.55 2.47 11.77
CA PRO A 430 37.92 2.91 11.51
C PRO A 430 38.77 1.81 10.87
N THR A 431 40.02 2.13 10.56
CA THR A 431 41.01 1.19 10.01
C THR A 431 41.21 -0.03 10.92
N ALA A 432 41.69 -1.13 10.36
CA ALA A 432 41.90 -2.38 11.10
C ALA A 432 42.73 -2.16 12.37
N THR A 433 43.85 -1.43 12.27
CA THR A 433 44.73 -1.11 13.39
C THR A 433 44.01 -0.32 14.48
N GLU A 434 43.30 0.77 14.14
CA GLU A 434 42.56 1.57 15.12
C GLU A 434 41.40 0.76 15.73
N LEU A 435 40.69 -0.04 14.94
CA LEU A 435 39.58 -0.87 15.41
C LEU A 435 40.03 -1.92 16.41
N VAL A 436 41.14 -2.63 16.13
CA VAL A 436 41.72 -3.63 17.03
C VAL A 436 42.11 -2.99 18.36
N THR A 437 42.82 -1.85 18.34
CA THR A 437 43.19 -1.13 19.57
C THR A 437 41.96 -0.76 20.39
N ARG A 438 40.90 -0.26 19.75
CA ARG A 438 39.66 0.14 20.43
C ARG A 438 38.92 -1.06 21.03
N LEU A 439 38.89 -2.19 20.33
CA LEU A 439 38.27 -3.41 20.85
C LEU A 439 39.08 -4.01 22.00
N ASP A 440 40.41 -4.01 21.91
CA ASP A 440 41.27 -4.49 22.98
C ASP A 440 41.09 -3.68 24.27
N GLN A 441 40.93 -2.36 24.17
CA GLN A 441 40.57 -1.51 25.32
C GLN A 441 39.24 -1.91 25.97
N VAL A 442 38.25 -2.36 25.17
CA VAL A 442 36.98 -2.87 25.71
C VAL A 442 37.22 -4.18 26.46
N PHE A 443 38.02 -5.09 25.90
CA PHE A 443 38.36 -6.36 26.53
C PHE A 443 39.10 -6.15 27.84
N GLN A 444 40.20 -5.39 27.83
CA GLN A 444 41.01 -5.10 29.02
C GLN A 444 40.18 -4.48 30.16
N GLY A 445 39.23 -3.59 29.82
CA GLY A 445 38.38 -2.92 30.80
C GLY A 445 37.28 -3.80 31.40
N LEU A 446 36.95 -4.95 30.81
CA LEU A 446 35.80 -5.78 31.21
C LEU A 446 36.12 -7.28 31.39
N GLN A 447 37.33 -7.74 31.06
CA GLN A 447 37.72 -9.16 31.10
C GLN A 447 37.54 -9.84 32.46
N TYR A 448 37.65 -9.08 33.56
CA TYR A 448 37.47 -9.58 34.92
C TYR A 448 36.11 -9.19 35.54
N ALA A 449 35.23 -8.58 34.75
CA ALA A 449 33.93 -8.14 35.24
C ALA A 449 32.99 -9.34 35.47
N TYR A 450 32.20 -9.27 36.53
CA TYR A 450 31.25 -10.31 36.91
C TYR A 450 29.96 -9.67 37.40
N ASP A 451 28.87 -10.41 37.30
CA ASP A 451 27.58 -10.03 37.86
C ASP A 451 27.63 -10.12 39.38
N THR A 452 27.37 -9.02 40.07
CA THR A 452 27.42 -9.00 41.55
C THR A 452 26.29 -9.79 42.19
N ALA A 453 25.16 -10.00 41.50
CA ALA A 453 24.01 -10.74 42.02
C ALA A 453 24.16 -12.25 41.82
N THR A 454 24.68 -12.68 40.67
CA THR A 454 24.80 -14.12 40.33
C THR A 454 26.21 -14.67 40.48
N GLY A 455 27.23 -13.82 40.59
CA GLY A 455 28.65 -14.21 40.63
C GLY A 455 29.20 -14.68 39.28
N VAL A 456 28.40 -14.65 38.21
CA VAL A 456 28.78 -15.14 36.88
C VAL A 456 29.69 -14.13 36.19
N THR A 457 30.78 -14.59 35.59
CA THR A 457 31.70 -13.72 34.83
C THR A 457 31.11 -13.33 33.48
N LEU A 458 31.33 -12.08 33.08
CA LEU A 458 30.89 -11.56 31.78
C LEU A 458 31.61 -12.29 30.64
N PHE A 459 32.91 -12.50 30.78
CA PHE A 459 33.75 -13.23 29.83
C PHE A 459 33.92 -14.69 30.25
N ASN A 460 32.86 -15.47 30.06
CA ASN A 460 32.96 -16.93 30.08
C ASN A 460 33.68 -17.48 28.83
N LYS A 461 33.96 -18.78 28.80
CA LYS A 461 34.67 -19.42 27.66
C LYS A 461 34.03 -19.12 26.29
N ALA A 462 32.70 -19.12 26.21
CA ALA A 462 31.98 -18.87 24.96
C ALA A 462 32.06 -17.40 24.54
N THR A 463 31.82 -16.46 25.46
CA THR A 463 31.91 -15.01 25.21
C THR A 463 33.32 -14.59 24.85
N THR A 464 34.34 -15.12 25.54
CA THR A 464 35.75 -14.87 25.21
C THR A 464 36.08 -15.35 23.82
N GLN A 465 35.65 -16.57 23.44
CA GLN A 465 35.87 -17.08 22.10
C GLN A 465 35.15 -16.25 21.02
N ALA A 466 33.91 -15.84 21.28
CA ALA A 466 33.15 -14.98 20.37
C ALA A 466 33.83 -13.62 20.19
N PHE A 467 34.34 -13.01 21.27
CA PHE A 467 35.06 -11.76 21.22
C PHE A 467 36.38 -11.88 20.45
N ILE A 468 37.14 -12.94 20.69
CA ILE A 468 38.37 -13.26 19.92
C ILE A 468 38.04 -13.39 18.43
N ASN A 469 36.91 -14.00 18.07
CA ASN A 469 36.50 -14.10 16.67
C ASN A 469 36.21 -12.71 16.06
N VAL A 470 35.60 -11.79 16.81
CA VAL A 470 35.40 -10.40 16.37
C VAL A 470 36.73 -9.66 16.22
N LEU A 471 37.66 -9.81 17.18
CA LEU A 471 39.01 -9.25 17.07
C LEU A 471 39.72 -9.73 15.81
N LYS A 472 39.70 -11.04 15.57
CA LYS A 472 40.23 -11.65 14.35
C LYS A 472 39.59 -11.07 13.09
N LEU A 473 38.28 -10.83 13.07
CA LEU A 473 37.62 -10.17 11.93
C LEU A 473 38.12 -8.73 11.73
N ALA A 474 38.39 -8.00 12.81
CA ALA A 474 38.96 -6.66 12.75
C ALA A 474 40.42 -6.67 12.28
N GLU A 475 41.24 -7.61 12.76
CA GLU A 475 42.65 -7.81 12.36
C GLU A 475 42.78 -8.07 10.85
N ASP A 476 41.92 -8.92 10.30
CA ASP A 476 41.88 -9.21 8.86
C ASP A 476 41.31 -8.03 8.03
N GLY A 477 40.90 -6.92 8.67
CA GLY A 477 40.27 -5.78 8.01
C GLY A 477 38.85 -6.05 7.49
N LEU A 478 38.23 -7.18 7.87
CA LEU A 478 36.92 -7.60 7.38
C LEU A 478 35.75 -6.83 8.01
N LEU A 479 36.00 -5.98 9.01
CA LEU A 479 35.00 -5.11 9.64
C LEU A 479 35.15 -3.63 9.28
N SER A 480 36.33 -3.20 8.84
CA SER A 480 36.63 -1.80 8.56
C SER A 480 35.87 -1.30 7.33
N ASP A 481 35.53 -0.01 7.32
CA ASP A 481 34.91 0.60 6.14
C ASP A 481 35.92 0.63 4.98
N PRO A 482 35.60 0.05 3.81
CA PRO A 482 36.56 -0.07 2.70
C PRO A 482 36.63 1.18 1.82
N LEU A 483 35.65 2.09 1.91
CA LEU A 483 35.54 3.26 1.06
C LEU A 483 35.66 4.56 1.88
N PRO A 484 35.97 5.69 1.23
CA PRO A 484 35.90 7.01 1.86
C PRO A 484 34.51 7.32 2.44
N VAL A 485 34.48 8.20 3.44
CA VAL A 485 33.26 8.58 4.18
C VAL A 485 32.15 9.11 3.27
N GLN A 486 32.49 9.75 2.15
CA GLN A 486 31.52 10.29 1.21
C GLN A 486 30.82 9.19 0.41
N GLU A 487 31.51 8.08 0.13
CA GLU A 487 30.98 6.96 -0.65
C GLU A 487 30.27 5.92 0.24
N MET A 488 30.64 5.86 1.53
CA MET A 488 30.00 4.96 2.49
C MET A 488 28.54 5.33 2.83
N PHE A 489 28.03 6.48 2.39
CA PHE A 489 26.72 7.00 2.77
C PHE A 489 25.96 7.66 1.62
N ILE A 490 24.66 7.41 1.58
CA ILE A 490 23.70 8.08 0.68
C ILE A 490 22.95 9.13 1.48
N GLN A 491 22.92 10.38 1.00
CA GLN A 491 22.07 11.42 1.57
C GLN A 491 20.61 11.15 1.18
N THR A 492 19.74 10.88 2.17
CA THR A 492 18.34 10.49 1.95
C THR A 492 17.33 11.61 2.21
N GLY A 493 17.82 12.81 2.52
CA GLY A 493 17.00 13.99 2.74
C GLY A 493 17.64 14.94 3.73
N THR A 494 16.83 15.82 4.32
CA THR A 494 17.24 16.76 5.36
C THR A 494 16.33 16.66 6.59
N TRP A 495 16.86 17.12 7.71
CA TRP A 495 16.17 17.32 8.98
C TRP A 495 16.26 18.80 9.34
N GLY A 496 15.42 19.27 10.28
CA GLY A 496 15.24 20.68 10.63
C GLY A 496 16.51 21.54 10.57
N GLY A 497 16.38 22.76 10.01
CA GLY A 497 17.51 23.65 9.74
C GLY A 497 18.45 23.19 8.63
N GLY A 498 18.02 22.27 7.77
CA GLY A 498 18.79 21.82 6.60
C GLY A 498 19.87 20.78 6.90
N ILE A 499 19.88 20.17 8.09
CA ILE A 499 20.86 19.13 8.43
C ILE A 499 20.64 17.90 7.54
N PRO A 500 21.64 17.44 6.77
CA PRO A 500 21.49 16.27 5.93
C PRO A 500 21.22 14.98 6.74
N ARG A 501 20.35 14.13 6.23
CA ARG A 501 20.18 12.74 6.72
C ARG A 501 20.93 11.79 5.81
N TYR A 502 21.63 10.85 6.43
CA TYR A 502 22.42 9.86 5.74
C TYR A 502 21.96 8.44 6.05
N THR A 503 22.13 7.56 5.09
CA THR A 503 21.96 6.12 5.24
C THR A 503 23.23 5.44 4.78
N ALA A 504 23.82 4.60 5.63
CA ALA A 504 25.03 3.87 5.27
C ALA A 504 24.74 2.85 4.15
N ILE A 505 25.69 2.65 3.25
CA ILE A 505 25.58 1.62 2.21
C ILE A 505 25.80 0.21 2.78
N ARG A 506 26.46 0.08 3.94
CA ARG A 506 26.73 -1.18 4.65
C ARG A 506 25.64 -1.55 5.66
N GLY A 507 25.69 -2.79 6.14
CA GLY A 507 24.94 -3.24 7.30
C GLY A 507 23.61 -3.93 6.99
N SER A 508 23.30 -5.01 7.71
CA SER A 508 22.09 -5.81 7.62
C SER A 508 20.92 -5.21 8.41
N SER A 509 21.11 -4.14 9.19
CA SER A 509 19.99 -3.48 9.89
C SER A 509 18.87 -3.02 8.94
N GLN A 510 19.23 -2.70 7.69
CA GLN A 510 18.27 -2.42 6.62
C GLN A 510 17.54 -3.70 6.17
N LEU A 511 18.26 -4.82 6.05
CA LEU A 511 17.68 -6.14 5.76
C LEU A 511 16.76 -6.60 6.89
N GLU A 512 17.17 -6.48 8.16
CA GLU A 512 16.33 -6.79 9.31
C GLU A 512 15.07 -5.94 9.34
N GLY A 513 15.20 -4.65 9.01
CA GLY A 513 14.07 -3.74 8.83
C GLY A 513 13.10 -4.24 7.76
N TYR A 514 13.62 -4.67 6.61
CA TYR A 514 12.83 -5.25 5.52
C TYR A 514 12.20 -6.61 5.91
N HIS A 515 12.94 -7.50 6.57
CA HIS A 515 12.44 -8.81 7.01
C HIS A 515 11.29 -8.70 8.01
N ARG A 516 11.28 -7.63 8.83
CA ARG A 516 10.13 -7.31 9.69
C ARG A 516 8.85 -7.09 8.86
N HIS A 517 8.96 -6.44 7.71
CA HIS A 517 7.82 -6.26 6.80
C HIS A 517 7.39 -7.56 6.13
N LEU A 518 8.32 -8.46 5.78
CA LEU A 518 7.95 -9.77 5.23
C LEU A 518 7.04 -10.56 6.19
N ALA A 519 7.33 -10.50 7.49
CA ALA A 519 6.49 -11.14 8.49
C ALA A 519 5.09 -10.51 8.59
N LEU A 520 4.98 -9.21 8.38
CA LEU A 520 3.70 -8.50 8.36
C LEU A 520 2.90 -8.79 7.08
N VAL A 521 3.55 -8.87 5.92
CA VAL A 521 2.90 -9.13 4.63
C VAL A 521 2.20 -10.49 4.63
N LEU A 522 2.82 -11.48 5.28
CA LEU A 522 2.25 -12.82 5.44
C LEU A 522 1.37 -12.96 6.69
N SER A 523 0.86 -11.86 7.25
CA SER A 523 -0.02 -11.90 8.42
C SER A 523 -1.34 -12.62 8.06
N GLY A 524 -1.53 -13.79 8.66
CA GLY A 524 -2.65 -14.68 8.39
C GLY A 524 -2.25 -16.13 8.67
N ALA A 525 -3.17 -16.93 9.21
CA ALA A 525 -2.92 -18.36 9.39
C ALA A 525 -2.88 -19.05 8.01
N ASN A 526 -1.88 -19.91 7.79
CA ASN A 526 -1.78 -20.86 6.66
C ASN A 526 -1.66 -20.24 5.26
N ASN A 527 -0.64 -19.41 5.01
CA ASN A 527 -0.32 -19.00 3.63
C ASN A 527 0.19 -20.21 2.83
N SER A 528 -0.44 -20.49 1.68
CA SER A 528 0.10 -21.44 0.70
C SER A 528 1.39 -20.89 0.07
N PRO A 529 2.28 -21.74 -0.46
CA PRO A 529 3.48 -21.29 -1.17
C PRO A 529 3.16 -20.34 -2.34
N GLN A 530 2.05 -20.57 -3.04
CA GLN A 530 1.56 -19.74 -4.15
C GLN A 530 1.13 -18.35 -3.65
N LEU A 531 0.35 -18.29 -2.58
CA LEU A 531 -0.10 -17.02 -2.00
C LEU A 531 1.06 -16.22 -1.43
N ALA A 532 1.98 -16.89 -0.72
CA ALA A 532 3.17 -16.26 -0.19
C ALA A 532 4.07 -15.70 -1.31
N HIS A 533 4.25 -16.46 -2.41
CA HIS A 533 4.99 -15.96 -3.57
C HIS A 533 4.33 -14.71 -4.17
N ALA A 534 3.01 -14.72 -4.36
CA ALA A 534 2.27 -13.60 -4.93
C ALA A 534 2.38 -12.33 -4.07
N GLN A 535 2.08 -12.44 -2.77
CA GLN A 535 2.12 -11.31 -1.83
C GLN A 535 3.53 -10.73 -1.67
N LEU A 536 4.54 -11.59 -1.54
CA LEU A 536 5.93 -11.12 -1.39
C LEU A 536 6.46 -10.50 -2.70
N SER A 537 6.06 -11.00 -3.86
CA SER A 537 6.48 -10.44 -5.15
C SER A 537 5.88 -9.07 -5.41
N ASP A 538 4.60 -8.89 -5.11
CA ASP A 538 3.96 -7.58 -5.12
C ASP A 538 4.60 -6.60 -4.12
N HIS A 539 4.88 -7.07 -2.90
CA HIS A 539 5.54 -6.27 -1.88
C HIS A 539 6.96 -5.85 -2.30
N LYS A 540 7.75 -6.76 -2.90
CA LYS A 540 9.10 -6.47 -3.39
C LYS A 540 9.10 -5.36 -4.45
N VAL A 541 8.20 -5.42 -5.42
CA VAL A 541 8.13 -4.39 -6.48
C VAL A 541 7.78 -3.02 -5.89
N ASP A 542 6.77 -2.96 -5.00
CA ASP A 542 6.42 -1.70 -4.34
C ASP A 542 7.55 -1.19 -3.42
N TRP A 543 8.22 -2.09 -2.69
CA TRP A 543 9.38 -1.77 -1.87
C TRP A 543 10.51 -1.16 -2.70
N ASN A 544 10.88 -1.83 -3.80
CA ASN A 544 11.96 -1.38 -4.69
C ASN A 544 11.64 -0.02 -5.32
N ARG A 545 10.39 0.19 -5.73
CA ARG A 545 9.91 1.48 -6.23
C ARG A 545 10.05 2.58 -5.19
N ARG A 546 9.56 2.36 -3.96
CA ARG A 546 9.67 3.34 -2.86
C ARG A 546 11.12 3.64 -2.48
N ALA A 547 11.98 2.63 -2.46
CA ALA A 547 13.40 2.80 -2.20
C ALA A 547 14.09 3.61 -3.30
N ALA A 548 13.74 3.37 -4.58
CA ALA A 548 14.28 4.12 -5.70
C ALA A 548 13.83 5.58 -5.72
N ILE A 549 12.56 5.87 -5.39
CA ILE A 549 12.07 7.25 -5.21
C ILE A 549 12.87 7.94 -4.10
N ALA A 550 12.98 7.29 -2.93
CA ALA A 550 13.59 7.90 -1.74
C ALA A 550 15.12 8.10 -1.85
N LYS A 551 15.84 7.21 -2.55
CA LYS A 551 17.31 7.20 -2.55
C LYS A 551 17.97 7.40 -3.91
N ARG A 552 17.24 7.24 -5.02
CA ARG A 552 17.72 7.49 -6.39
C ARG A 552 17.04 8.69 -7.05
N GLY A 553 16.08 9.33 -6.39
CA GLY A 553 15.35 10.47 -6.93
C GLY A 553 14.45 10.12 -8.12
N GLN A 554 14.04 8.85 -8.26
CA GLN A 554 13.08 8.48 -9.30
C GLN A 554 11.74 9.20 -9.10
N ARG A 555 11.07 9.51 -10.22
CA ARG A 555 9.75 10.17 -10.20
C ARG A 555 8.72 9.28 -9.50
N ASP A 556 7.96 9.86 -8.57
CA ASP A 556 6.81 9.20 -7.98
C ASP A 556 5.56 9.44 -8.85
N TYR A 557 5.07 8.37 -9.48
CA TYR A 557 3.83 8.38 -10.27
C TYR A 557 2.57 8.16 -9.42
N LEU A 558 2.70 8.11 -8.08
CA LEU A 558 1.61 7.94 -7.11
C LEU A 558 0.87 6.59 -7.17
N ILE A 559 1.25 5.70 -8.10
CA ILE A 559 0.66 4.37 -8.30
C ILE A 559 1.73 3.28 -8.27
N SER A 560 1.34 2.07 -7.85
CA SER A 560 2.24 0.91 -7.80
C SER A 560 2.17 0.02 -9.06
N ASP A 561 1.07 0.02 -9.80
CA ASP A 561 0.93 -0.70 -11.09
C ASP A 561 1.25 0.26 -12.25
N LEU A 562 2.53 0.33 -12.63
CA LEU A 562 3.01 1.24 -13.68
C LEU A 562 2.68 0.75 -15.10
N ARG A 563 2.05 -0.42 -15.27
CA ARG A 563 1.54 -0.86 -16.58
C ARG A 563 0.55 0.14 -17.19
N ARG A 564 -0.12 0.94 -16.35
CA ARG A 564 -0.97 2.05 -16.83
C ARG A 564 -0.15 3.09 -17.60
N ILE A 565 1.03 3.45 -17.08
CA ILE A 565 1.96 4.39 -17.74
C ILE A 565 2.44 3.78 -19.07
N GLU A 566 2.85 2.51 -19.08
CA GLU A 566 3.25 1.79 -20.29
C GLU A 566 2.14 1.80 -21.37
N ARG A 567 0.90 1.55 -20.98
CA ARG A 567 -0.26 1.60 -21.90
C ARG A 567 -0.54 3.00 -22.44
N ILE A 568 -0.33 4.05 -21.66
CA ILE A 568 -0.48 5.44 -22.11
C ILE A 568 0.61 5.79 -23.12
N LYS A 569 1.87 5.41 -22.85
CA LYS A 569 3.00 5.61 -23.78
C LYS A 569 2.74 4.89 -25.10
N ALA A 570 2.34 3.63 -25.06
CA ALA A 570 2.02 2.84 -26.25
C ALA A 570 0.85 3.44 -27.06
N ALA A 571 -0.17 3.98 -26.39
CA ALA A 571 -1.27 4.67 -27.06
C ALA A 571 -0.84 5.99 -27.71
N SER A 572 -0.02 6.78 -27.01
CA SER A 572 0.51 8.06 -27.52
C SER A 572 1.39 7.82 -28.75
N ALA A 573 2.25 6.80 -28.72
CA ALA A 573 3.09 6.41 -29.85
C ALA A 573 2.26 6.00 -31.09
N ARG A 574 1.18 5.21 -30.92
CA ARG A 574 0.28 4.85 -32.03
C ARG A 574 -0.43 6.05 -32.66
N LEU A 575 -0.61 7.12 -31.91
CA LEU A 575 -1.23 8.36 -32.37
C LEU A 575 -0.21 9.40 -32.86
N ASN A 576 1.09 9.03 -32.96
CA ASN A 576 2.19 9.94 -33.28
C ASN A 576 2.23 11.17 -32.36
N MET A 577 1.76 11.03 -31.12
CA MET A 577 1.82 12.07 -30.10
C MET A 577 3.16 12.00 -29.36
N SER A 578 3.61 13.15 -28.85
CA SER A 578 4.77 13.19 -27.95
C SER A 578 4.55 12.30 -26.73
N ASP A 579 5.58 11.56 -26.33
CA ASP A 579 5.57 10.74 -25.13
C ASP A 579 5.28 11.59 -23.88
N PRO A 580 4.17 11.35 -23.15
CA PRO A 580 3.81 12.15 -21.98
C PRO A 580 4.67 11.82 -20.74
N TYR A 581 5.43 10.73 -20.76
CA TYR A 581 6.29 10.28 -19.66
C TYR A 581 7.69 9.88 -20.17
N PRO A 582 8.44 10.80 -20.82
CA PRO A 582 9.71 10.48 -21.46
C PRO A 582 10.77 9.93 -20.49
N GLU A 583 10.68 10.27 -19.21
CA GLU A 583 11.55 9.78 -18.15
C GLU A 583 11.22 8.35 -17.67
N TYR A 584 10.04 7.82 -18.01
CA TYR A 584 9.69 6.44 -17.72
C TYR A 584 10.18 5.52 -18.85
N VAL A 585 11.08 4.60 -18.51
CA VAL A 585 11.57 3.57 -19.42
C VAL A 585 10.71 2.33 -19.28
N VAL A 586 10.12 1.88 -20.39
CA VAL A 586 9.42 0.59 -20.44
C VAL A 586 10.46 -0.51 -20.39
N LEU A 587 10.31 -1.42 -19.43
CA LEU A 587 11.30 -2.44 -19.13
C LEU A 587 10.99 -3.72 -19.91
N SER A 588 12.02 -4.28 -20.55
CA SER A 588 11.92 -5.56 -21.28
C SER A 588 13.28 -6.24 -21.30
N PHE A 589 13.34 -7.41 -20.69
CA PHE A 589 14.54 -8.23 -20.57
C PHE A 589 14.17 -9.68 -20.28
N GLU A 590 14.67 -10.61 -21.08
CA GLU A 590 14.45 -12.03 -20.84
C GLU A 590 15.48 -12.55 -19.82
N SER A 591 14.99 -13.08 -18.70
CA SER A 591 15.83 -13.73 -17.68
C SER A 591 15.17 -15.00 -17.16
N ASN A 592 16.00 -16.04 -16.96
CA ASN A 592 15.62 -17.31 -16.34
C ASN A 592 15.88 -17.32 -14.82
N GLU A 593 16.02 -16.13 -14.21
CA GLU A 593 16.08 -15.98 -12.76
C GLU A 593 14.73 -16.28 -12.12
N LEU A 594 14.80 -16.96 -10.99
CA LEU A 594 13.65 -17.39 -10.21
C LEU A 594 13.60 -16.59 -8.92
N PHE A 595 12.44 -16.02 -8.60
CA PHE A 595 12.25 -15.21 -7.40
C PHE A 595 11.24 -15.85 -6.45
N GLY A 596 11.39 -15.62 -5.15
CA GLY A 596 10.49 -16.17 -4.13
C GLY A 596 10.44 -17.70 -4.18
N CYS A 597 9.26 -18.26 -4.49
CA CYS A 597 9.01 -19.70 -4.61
C CYS A 597 9.07 -20.26 -6.04
N ASP A 598 9.38 -19.46 -7.08
CA ASP A 598 9.19 -19.86 -8.49
C ASP A 598 9.83 -21.22 -8.83
N GLY A 599 11.04 -21.50 -8.34
CA GLY A 599 11.73 -22.77 -8.61
C GLY A 599 11.13 -24.00 -7.93
N VAL A 600 10.41 -23.83 -6.82
CA VAL A 600 9.71 -24.94 -6.15
C VAL A 600 8.31 -25.13 -6.71
N LEU A 601 7.63 -24.04 -7.07
CA LEU A 601 6.33 -24.10 -7.75
C LEU A 601 6.44 -24.82 -9.11
N ALA A 602 7.50 -24.54 -9.88
CA ALA A 602 7.78 -25.22 -11.15
C ALA A 602 8.00 -26.75 -11.00
N GLY A 603 8.42 -27.21 -9.82
CA GLY A 603 8.58 -28.64 -9.50
C GLY A 603 7.30 -29.31 -8.96
N LEU A 604 6.27 -28.52 -8.64
CA LEU A 604 4.96 -28.98 -8.14
C LEU A 604 3.89 -29.03 -9.25
N ASP A 605 4.25 -28.68 -10.48
CA ASP A 605 3.36 -28.54 -11.65
C ASP A 605 2.75 -29.87 -12.16
N GLY A 606 2.90 -30.98 -11.43
CA GLY A 606 2.15 -32.21 -11.69
C GLY A 606 0.70 -32.16 -11.20
N ASP A 607 0.44 -31.53 -10.04
CA ASP A 607 -0.86 -31.61 -9.36
C ASP A 607 -1.46 -30.24 -8.98
N ALA A 608 -0.69 -29.15 -9.03
CA ALA A 608 -1.17 -27.83 -8.59
C ALA A 608 -1.97 -27.06 -9.66
N VAL A 609 -1.72 -27.31 -10.95
CA VAL A 609 -2.51 -26.69 -12.03
C VAL A 609 -3.93 -27.26 -12.06
N SER A 610 -4.09 -28.56 -11.77
CA SER A 610 -5.42 -29.19 -11.61
C SER A 610 -6.18 -28.62 -10.42
N SER A 611 -5.49 -28.16 -9.37
CA SER A 611 -6.13 -27.52 -8.21
C SER A 611 -6.66 -26.12 -8.50
N PHE A 612 -6.14 -25.41 -9.50
CA PHE A 612 -6.67 -24.11 -9.93
C PHE A 612 -7.96 -24.26 -10.75
N GLU A 613 -8.06 -25.30 -11.57
CA GLU A 613 -9.30 -25.70 -12.24
C GLU A 613 -10.29 -26.34 -11.26
N ALA A 614 -9.84 -27.13 -10.29
CA ALA A 614 -10.69 -27.71 -9.25
C ALA A 614 -11.22 -26.66 -8.26
N LEU A 615 -10.46 -25.59 -7.93
CA LEU A 615 -10.96 -24.45 -7.15
C LEU A 615 -11.90 -23.54 -7.96
N ARG A 616 -11.87 -23.62 -9.29
CA ARG A 616 -12.87 -23.03 -10.18
C ARG A 616 -14.19 -23.82 -10.14
N GLU A 617 -14.13 -25.10 -9.79
CA GLU A 617 -15.27 -26.02 -9.69
C GLU A 617 -15.82 -26.18 -8.26
N ALA A 618 -15.02 -26.00 -7.21
CA ALA A 618 -15.43 -26.21 -5.82
C ALA A 618 -16.67 -25.38 -5.43
N GLU A 619 -17.71 -26.09 -5.03
CA GLU A 619 -19.08 -25.65 -4.76
C GLU A 619 -19.18 -24.73 -3.54
N LEU A 620 -20.28 -23.97 -3.50
CA LEU A 620 -20.77 -23.32 -2.29
C LEU A 620 -21.00 -24.41 -1.21
N PRO A 621 -20.53 -24.26 0.04
CA PRO A 621 -21.10 -25.04 1.11
C PRO A 621 -22.53 -24.56 1.37
N GLU A 622 -23.45 -25.52 1.53
CA GLU A 622 -24.67 -25.28 2.31
C GLU A 622 -24.28 -24.80 3.71
N VAL A 623 -25.11 -23.90 4.22
CA VAL A 623 -24.95 -23.26 5.53
C VAL A 623 -24.87 -24.34 6.61
N VAL A 624 -23.70 -24.49 7.21
CA VAL A 624 -23.54 -25.14 8.51
C VAL A 624 -22.93 -24.12 9.45
N ASP A 625 -23.74 -23.72 10.41
CA ASP A 625 -23.34 -22.99 11.61
C ASP A 625 -22.36 -23.87 12.38
N ASP A 626 -21.15 -23.36 12.62
CA ASP A 626 -20.28 -23.95 13.64
C ASP A 626 -19.63 -22.81 14.41
N GLY A 627 -20.21 -22.55 15.57
CA GLY A 627 -19.70 -21.64 16.57
C GLY A 627 -18.41 -22.15 17.20
N GLY A 628 -17.61 -21.21 17.69
CA GLY A 628 -16.54 -21.50 18.66
C GLY A 628 -15.12 -21.44 18.09
N ALA A 629 -14.63 -20.24 17.77
CA ALA A 629 -13.19 -19.99 17.72
C ALA A 629 -12.75 -19.39 19.07
N SER A 630 -12.18 -20.24 19.92
CA SER A 630 -11.49 -19.85 21.16
C SER A 630 -10.30 -18.93 20.84
N LEU A 631 -10.32 -17.73 21.41
CA LEU A 631 -9.19 -16.80 21.45
C LEU A 631 -8.10 -17.38 22.35
N LEU A 632 -7.04 -17.94 21.76
CA LEU A 632 -5.78 -18.14 22.48
C LEU A 632 -4.98 -16.84 22.40
N GLU A 633 -5.06 -16.07 23.48
CA GLU A 633 -4.10 -15.03 23.82
C GLU A 633 -2.70 -15.64 23.93
N VAL A 634 -1.75 -15.09 23.18
CA VAL A 634 -0.33 -15.35 23.37
C VAL A 634 0.29 -14.02 23.77
N ASP A 635 0.42 -13.82 25.08
CA ASP A 635 1.29 -12.82 25.67
C ASP A 635 2.74 -13.16 25.38
N PHE A 636 3.49 -12.17 24.89
CA PHE A 636 4.94 -12.09 25.09
C PHE A 636 5.32 -10.63 25.30
N ASP A 637 5.62 -10.34 26.56
CA ASP A 637 6.24 -9.13 27.09
C ASP A 637 7.74 -9.14 26.77
N GLU A 638 8.26 -7.98 26.35
CA GLU A 638 9.67 -7.61 26.54
C GLU A 638 9.82 -6.08 26.60
N THR A 639 9.28 -5.55 27.70
CA THR A 639 9.77 -4.42 28.52
C THR A 639 9.94 -3.01 27.93
N LYS A 640 9.01 -2.16 28.40
CA LYS A 640 9.23 -0.89 29.12
C LYS A 640 9.73 0.33 28.32
N GLU A 641 8.75 1.03 27.74
CA GLU A 641 8.80 2.49 27.66
C GLU A 641 8.65 3.12 29.07
N PRO A 642 9.26 4.29 29.35
CA PRO A 642 9.16 4.92 30.66
C PRO A 642 7.71 5.29 30.98
N VAL A 643 7.31 4.97 32.21
CA VAL A 643 6.01 5.29 32.81
C VAL A 643 5.75 6.79 32.68
N VAL A 644 4.90 7.18 31.73
CA VAL A 644 4.20 8.46 31.79
C VAL A 644 3.17 8.34 32.91
N ALA A 645 3.31 9.16 33.95
CA ALA A 645 2.41 9.20 35.09
C ALA A 645 0.94 9.25 34.63
N ARG A 646 0.15 8.24 35.00
CA ARG A 646 -1.30 8.23 34.78
C ARG A 646 -1.95 9.18 35.79
N PHE A 647 -2.70 10.15 35.28
CA PHE A 647 -3.56 11.02 36.09
C PHE A 647 -4.62 10.19 36.81
N ASN A 648 -4.74 10.36 38.12
CA ASN A 648 -5.84 9.84 38.93
C ASN A 648 -7.04 10.81 38.82
N PRO A 649 -8.20 10.40 38.26
CA PRO A 649 -9.35 11.29 38.09
C PRO A 649 -10.08 11.66 39.40
N HIS A 650 -9.60 11.20 40.56
CA HIS A 650 -10.26 11.42 41.86
C HIS A 650 -9.37 12.09 42.92
N ALA A 651 -8.32 12.82 42.51
CA ALA A 651 -7.59 13.65 43.46
C ALA A 651 -8.35 14.98 43.72
N PRO A 652 -8.52 15.41 44.99
CA PRO A 652 -9.11 16.71 45.32
C PRO A 652 -8.20 17.86 44.84
N PRO A 653 -8.77 19.04 44.51
CA PRO A 653 -8.02 20.14 43.91
C PRO A 653 -6.98 20.70 44.88
N ILE A 654 -5.73 20.79 44.41
CA ILE A 654 -4.65 21.50 45.08
C ILE A 654 -4.71 22.96 44.62
N GLU A 655 -4.92 23.88 45.55
CA GLU A 655 -4.82 25.33 45.32
C GLU A 655 -3.37 25.72 45.01
N VAL A 656 -3.16 26.43 43.90
CA VAL A 656 -1.87 27.08 43.58
C VAL A 656 -2.11 28.59 43.56
N PRO A 657 -1.30 29.39 44.27
CA PRO A 657 -1.53 30.82 44.43
C PRO A 657 -1.25 31.62 43.16
N VAL A 658 -2.09 32.62 42.93
CA VAL A 658 -2.04 33.60 41.84
C VAL A 658 -0.79 34.48 41.98
N ALA A 659 0.06 34.48 40.96
CA ALA A 659 1.12 35.48 40.79
C ALA A 659 0.64 36.58 39.81
N THR A 660 0.70 37.81 40.27
CA THR A 660 0.33 39.07 39.60
C THR A 660 1.26 39.42 38.43
N PRO A 661 0.78 40.14 37.40
CA PRO A 661 1.62 40.65 36.32
C PRO A 661 2.25 42.01 36.69
N THR A 662 3.52 42.21 36.33
CA THR A 662 4.19 43.53 36.32
C THR A 662 5.09 43.63 35.08
N PRO A 663 5.47 44.85 34.63
CA PRO A 663 5.11 45.34 33.31
C PRO A 663 6.27 45.38 32.32
N THR A 664 5.91 45.45 31.04
CA THR A 664 6.78 45.71 29.90
C THR A 664 7.48 47.07 30.02
N PRO A 665 8.80 47.17 29.73
CA PRO A 665 9.41 48.43 29.33
C PRO A 665 9.46 48.53 27.81
N SER A 666 8.94 49.66 27.32
CA SER A 666 9.10 50.19 25.98
C SER A 666 10.53 50.67 25.71
N GLY A 667 10.96 50.57 24.46
CA GLY A 667 11.87 51.54 23.85
C GLY A 667 13.35 51.15 23.78
N ALA A 668 13.75 50.58 22.65
CA ALA A 668 15.09 50.76 22.09
C ALA A 668 15.07 50.47 20.59
N THR A 669 14.91 51.54 19.80
CA THR A 669 15.21 51.59 18.36
C THR A 669 16.72 51.44 18.14
N TRP A 670 17.13 50.58 17.20
CA TRP A 670 18.48 50.54 16.63
C TRP A 670 18.43 50.38 15.10
N PRO A 671 19.43 50.90 14.38
CA PRO A 671 19.29 51.42 13.02
C PRO A 671 19.43 50.37 11.93
N ALA A 672 19.00 50.79 10.74
CA ALA A 672 19.20 50.13 9.47
C ALA A 672 20.69 49.99 9.10
N GLU A 673 20.92 49.05 8.18
CA GLU A 673 22.09 48.93 7.31
C GLU A 673 23.22 48.00 7.79
N LEU A 674 23.34 46.85 7.11
CA LEU A 674 24.59 46.35 6.50
C LEU A 674 24.30 45.04 5.76
N VAL A 675 23.99 45.17 4.47
CA VAL A 675 23.92 44.07 3.50
C VAL A 675 25.28 43.99 2.79
N PRO A 676 26.03 42.88 2.84
CA PRO A 676 27.11 42.62 1.90
C PRO A 676 26.63 41.83 0.67
N PRO A 677 27.33 41.95 -0.48
CA PRO A 677 26.76 41.72 -1.80
C PRO A 677 26.73 40.26 -2.23
N ARG A 678 25.72 39.93 -3.03
CA ARG A 678 25.52 38.63 -3.67
C ARG A 678 26.45 38.53 -4.90
N ALA A 679 27.49 37.70 -4.83
CA ALA A 679 28.30 37.35 -5.99
C ALA A 679 27.52 36.42 -6.92
N ALA A 680 27.52 36.76 -8.20
CA ALA A 680 26.85 36.06 -9.28
C ALA A 680 27.54 34.75 -9.65
N VAL A 681 26.76 33.69 -9.90
CA VAL A 681 27.17 32.54 -10.70
C VAL A 681 26.08 32.30 -11.76
N THR A 682 26.48 32.48 -13.00
CA THR A 682 25.75 32.23 -14.25
C THR A 682 25.49 30.75 -14.47
N PRO A 683 24.31 30.35 -14.98
CA PRO A 683 24.17 29.14 -15.77
C PRO A 683 24.07 29.47 -17.27
N SER A 684 24.92 28.80 -18.05
CA SER A 684 24.91 28.78 -19.51
C SER A 684 23.61 28.15 -20.03
N ALA A 685 22.94 28.85 -20.95
CA ALA A 685 21.74 28.39 -21.65
C ALA A 685 22.05 28.21 -23.14
N VAL A 686 21.54 27.12 -23.73
CA VAL A 686 21.41 26.93 -25.18
C VAL A 686 19.91 26.92 -25.52
N PRO A 687 19.45 27.55 -26.62
CA PRO A 687 18.12 28.13 -26.70
C PRO A 687 17.11 27.24 -27.44
N ARG A 688 15.81 27.45 -27.15
CA ARG A 688 14.70 27.13 -28.07
C ARG A 688 13.93 28.41 -28.41
N PRO A 689 13.50 28.62 -29.66
CA PRO A 689 12.96 29.90 -30.11
C PRO A 689 11.43 30.00 -29.99
N GLY A 690 10.99 31.15 -29.45
CA GLY A 690 10.02 32.08 -30.05
C GLY A 690 8.59 31.63 -30.34
N ALA A 691 7.64 32.12 -29.54
CA ALA A 691 6.33 32.57 -30.04
C ALA A 691 5.70 33.60 -29.08
N GLN A 692 5.76 34.84 -29.57
CA GLN A 692 5.02 36.08 -29.29
C GLN A 692 3.84 36.09 -28.30
N LEU A 693 3.93 37.07 -27.39
CA LEU A 693 2.86 37.68 -26.60
C LEU A 693 1.78 38.36 -27.47
N ARG A 694 0.52 38.23 -27.05
CA ARG A 694 -0.49 39.29 -27.22
C ARG A 694 -1.16 39.59 -25.88
N ASN A 695 -1.00 40.84 -25.47
CA ASN A 695 -1.75 41.52 -24.42
C ASN A 695 -3.20 41.74 -24.86
N THR A 696 -4.14 41.50 -23.96
CA THR A 696 -5.34 42.34 -23.82
C THR A 696 -5.69 42.51 -22.35
N SER A 697 -5.74 43.77 -21.96
CA SER A 697 -6.10 44.35 -20.67
C SER A 697 -7.56 44.13 -20.29
N GLY A 698 -7.80 43.96 -18.99
CA GLY A 698 -9.11 44.10 -18.36
C GLY A 698 -8.96 44.19 -16.85
N SER A 699 -8.87 45.43 -16.33
CA SER A 699 -8.80 45.75 -14.91
C SER A 699 -10.16 45.58 -14.24
N LEU A 700 -10.20 45.06 -13.02
CA LEU A 700 -11.13 45.46 -11.96
C LEU A 700 -10.50 45.13 -10.59
N GLY A 701 -10.67 46.02 -9.61
CA GLY A 701 -10.06 45.99 -8.28
C GLY A 701 -10.36 44.69 -7.52
N GLY A 702 -9.55 44.24 -6.57
CA GLY A 702 -8.88 44.99 -5.53
C GLY A 702 -9.42 44.47 -4.20
N GLU A 703 -8.85 43.38 -3.68
CA GLU A 703 -8.98 43.00 -2.28
C GLU A 703 -7.77 42.15 -1.85
N ARG A 704 -7.16 42.57 -0.75
CA ARG A 704 -5.88 42.15 -0.21
C ARG A 704 -6.14 41.02 0.79
N PHE A 705 -5.82 39.78 0.44
CA PHE A 705 -5.71 38.68 1.40
C PHE A 705 -4.28 38.13 1.38
N GLU A 706 -3.54 38.41 2.43
CA GLU A 706 -2.25 37.78 2.72
C GLU A 706 -2.49 36.27 2.94
N ARG A 707 -2.07 35.46 1.96
CA ARG A 707 -1.99 34.01 2.11
C ARG A 707 -0.65 33.65 2.76
N PHE A 708 -0.74 33.00 3.92
CA PHE A 708 0.32 32.15 4.46
C PHE A 708 0.77 31.15 3.39
N GLY A 709 2.02 31.29 2.95
CA GLY A 709 2.68 30.32 2.08
C GLY A 709 2.96 29.04 2.85
N VAL A 710 2.17 28.00 2.63
CA VAL A 710 2.52 26.63 3.01
C VAL A 710 3.31 26.03 1.85
N SER A 711 4.60 25.78 2.08
CA SER A 711 5.47 25.09 1.14
C SER A 711 5.08 23.61 1.02
N ALA A 712 5.23 23.06 -0.18
CA ALA A 712 4.83 21.70 -0.57
C ALA A 712 5.65 20.55 0.08
N GLU A 713 6.41 20.82 1.15
CA GLU A 713 7.27 19.83 1.82
C GLU A 713 6.65 19.20 3.09
N SER A 714 5.48 19.67 3.54
CA SER A 714 4.85 19.21 4.80
C SER A 714 3.85 18.05 4.65
N THR A 715 3.44 17.69 3.42
CA THR A 715 2.39 16.70 3.16
C THR A 715 2.83 15.25 3.36
N ASN A 716 4.11 14.92 3.24
CA ASN A 716 4.58 13.53 3.36
C ASN A 716 4.76 13.04 4.81
N ILE A 717 4.99 13.93 5.77
CA ILE A 717 5.11 13.56 7.20
C ILE A 717 3.72 13.49 7.85
N SER A 718 2.78 14.33 7.40
CA SER A 718 1.39 14.33 7.83
C SER A 718 0.70 13.00 7.50
N ALA A 719 0.80 12.49 6.26
CA ALA A 719 0.13 11.27 5.85
C ALA A 719 0.58 10.02 6.63
N PHE A 720 1.86 9.92 7.02
CA PHE A 720 2.38 8.81 7.81
C PHE A 720 1.87 8.84 9.25
N ARG A 721 1.86 10.03 9.88
CA ARG A 721 1.36 10.22 11.25
C ARG A 721 -0.15 10.03 11.32
N THR A 722 -0.90 10.51 10.32
CA THR A 722 -2.35 10.32 10.22
C THR A 722 -2.70 8.85 10.03
N ARG A 723 -1.95 8.08 9.22
CA ARG A 723 -2.15 6.63 9.05
C ARG A 723 -1.83 5.83 10.32
N GLN A 724 -0.80 6.23 11.06
CA GLN A 724 -0.47 5.61 12.35
C GLN A 724 -1.55 5.90 13.41
N LEU A 725 -2.03 7.15 13.50
CA LEU A 725 -3.10 7.54 14.41
C LEU A 725 -4.45 6.89 14.04
N LEU A 726 -4.77 6.74 12.75
CA LEU A 726 -5.96 6.02 12.29
C LEU A 726 -5.88 4.54 12.69
N ARG A 727 -4.70 3.92 12.55
CA ARG A 727 -4.45 2.53 12.94
C ARG A 727 -4.58 2.34 14.44
N GLU A 728 -4.01 3.24 15.24
CA GLU A 728 -4.12 3.22 16.70
C GLU A 728 -5.56 3.48 17.17
N ALA A 729 -6.31 4.35 16.50
CA ALA A 729 -7.73 4.58 16.76
C ALA A 729 -8.59 3.34 16.42
N LEU A 730 -8.38 2.70 15.26
CA LEU A 730 -9.11 1.51 14.84
C LEU A 730 -8.81 0.29 15.74
N VAL A 731 -7.57 0.15 16.23
CA VAL A 731 -7.19 -0.89 17.21
C VAL A 731 -7.78 -0.62 18.59
N ARG A 732 -7.97 0.65 18.98
CA ARG A 732 -8.67 1.00 20.23
C ARG A 732 -10.17 0.75 20.13
N ILE A 733 -10.79 1.07 18.98
CA ILE A 733 -12.20 0.78 18.70
C ILE A 733 -12.46 -0.73 18.72
N SER A 734 -11.54 -1.55 18.22
CA SER A 734 -11.70 -3.02 18.23
C SER A 734 -11.51 -3.66 19.61
N LYS A 735 -11.12 -2.89 20.65
CA LYS A 735 -10.80 -3.40 21.99
C LYS A 735 -11.69 -2.84 23.11
N SER A 736 -12.64 -1.96 22.82
CA SER A 736 -13.53 -1.39 23.84
C SER A 736 -14.93 -2.02 23.81
N GLU A 737 -15.22 -2.90 24.76
CA GLU A 737 -16.55 -3.52 24.96
C GLU A 737 -17.58 -2.62 25.69
N LYS A 738 -17.40 -1.30 25.74
CA LYS A 738 -18.34 -0.41 26.45
C LYS A 738 -18.77 0.75 25.56
N PHE A 739 -19.96 0.60 24.97
CA PHE A 739 -20.70 1.69 24.35
C PHE A 739 -21.34 2.59 25.42
N GLY A 740 -21.05 3.88 25.32
CA GLY A 740 -21.69 4.95 26.07
C GLY A 740 -21.44 6.30 25.40
N CYS A 741 -22.43 6.73 24.61
CA CYS A 741 -22.74 8.10 24.17
C CYS A 741 -21.58 9.06 23.81
N PHE A 742 -21.42 9.35 22.51
CA PHE A 742 -20.92 10.65 22.06
C PHE A 742 -21.68 11.15 20.82
N ALA A 743 -22.10 12.42 20.89
CA ALA A 743 -22.85 13.18 19.89
C ALA A 743 -22.00 13.51 18.64
N PRO A 744 -22.63 13.82 17.48
CA PRO A 744 -21.94 13.84 16.18
C PRO A 744 -21.17 15.15 15.96
N LEU A 745 -19.90 15.04 15.57
CA LEU A 745 -19.13 16.12 14.96
C LEU A 745 -19.61 16.31 13.51
N VAL A 746 -20.38 17.39 13.33
CA VAL A 746 -20.94 17.86 12.07
C VAL A 746 -19.84 18.38 11.13
N SER A 747 -19.91 17.91 9.89
CA SER A 747 -19.50 18.50 8.61
C SER A 747 -18.86 19.89 8.61
N LEU A 748 -17.67 20.00 8.01
CA LEU A 748 -17.20 21.19 7.30
C LEU A 748 -16.64 20.79 5.93
N VAL A 749 -17.53 20.62 4.96
CA VAL A 749 -17.23 20.72 3.53
C VAL A 749 -17.53 22.16 3.11
N PRO A 750 -16.60 22.93 2.52
CA PRO A 750 -16.95 24.21 1.92
C PRO A 750 -17.64 23.96 0.56
N PRO A 751 -18.75 24.65 0.24
CA PRO A 751 -19.42 24.56 -1.05
C PRO A 751 -18.66 25.43 -2.10
N PRO A 752 -19.05 25.39 -3.39
CA PRO A 752 -18.15 25.47 -4.56
C PRO A 752 -17.38 26.79 -4.74
#